data_AF-A0A4Y2V1C6-F1
#
_entry.id   AF-A0A4Y2V1C6-F1
#
_cell.length_a   1.000
_cell.length_b   1.000
_cell.length_c   1.000
_cell.angle_alpha   90.00
_cell.angle_beta   90.00
_cell.angle_gamma   90.00
#
_symmetry.space_group_name_H-M   'P 1'
#
loop_
_entity.id
_entity.type
_entity.pdbx_description
1 polymer ?
#
loop_
_entity_poly.entity_id
_entity_poly.type
_entity_poly.pdbx_seq_one_letter_code
_entity_poly.pdbx_strand_id
1 'polypeptide(L)'
;MPKRRKGANLSRRTTNSTVMRDIRARRSGEQIQQNNTDVRASMAQLRESLSQEARDERNQQRQLERRETRRFIVNRRRGIDQQRQQLLRAFTSDSFLRLAFQYEPDVEYYAHSKVVIGSLDKECPHCHALKFKNEPVGMCCSSGKVQLTEIETPPEPLHGLLIGTDPDSSLFLKSIRTFNSCFQMTSFGATEIVNNIAANGQQFNSTFKIKGQIYHKVGSLLPMPNESHKFLQIYFMGGEDSERALANRVDARCDYHNLNSPFARRIVTDLDALLNEHNELLKLFKSHMHKLQSDNHAIVINPDRTPAGEHVRRFNAPVVDDVAGIMVGDRTATRQIVIRRRNNNLQFISDTHRSYDALQYPLIFWKGQDGYCVNIKQRDPVTGAETNKNVSSKDFYSYRLMIRSGRDNIILRCRELSQQFMIDMYVKIESERLRYLRYNQQKLRAEEYIHLRDAIAKNADTAEIGNSVILPSSYVGSPRHMQEYIQDAMTFVREYGRPCLFITFTCNPKWQEITSLLLPGQNAIHRHDITARVFKQKLNSLISFITKLHVFGPTRCWMYSVEWQKRGLPHAHILIWFVDKIRAEDIDSLISAEIPDPSTDQLLFDIVTTNMIHGPCGILNRSSLCMVDGKCTKRFPKDFINDTVTHIDGYPIYRRRSTENGGQSFIKTISNADIDIDNRWVVPYSPLLSKTFNAHINVESCSSVKSIKYICKYVNKGSDMAVFRIENTNVNAPPLNENDEITNYQIGRYISSNEAVWRIFGFQIHERDPAVIHLAVHLENGQRVYFTDDTALDRAINPPKTTLTEFFELCNRADAFGAFAQTLLYSEVPRYFTWAQSKKWMPRKKGTPVDACPGLFKSNNLGRVYTVNPRQTECFYLRLLLVNVTGPLSFQDIRKVDGQQYPTYKDACLALGLLEDDNQWDNMNRELQYNTVEMAGIVSRNVPLLNDEQKIIYDLIMLAVSAGQGGFFFLDAPGGTGKTFLISLLLAEIRSKNGIALAVASSGIAATLLDGGRTAHSAFKLPLNIQNNPDAVCKIKKQSSMATVLKQCKIIIWDECTMAHKHSLEALDRTLKDIKNNDKLFGGTLLLLSGDFRQTLPVIPRSTYADEINACLKSSRLWRNVEKVQLTVNIRVQMLQDPSAETFSKQLLDIGDGKVAVHENT
;
A
#
# COMPACT_ATOMS: atom_id res chain seq x y z
N MET A 1 -83.36 28.66 -6.51
CA MET A 1 -83.99 27.55 -5.77
C MET A 1 -85.07 26.91 -6.66
N PRO A 2 -85.46 25.62 -6.50
CA PRO A 2 -84.87 24.54 -5.68
C PRO A 2 -84.72 23.19 -6.45
N LYS A 3 -84.30 22.10 -5.75
CA LYS A 3 -84.37 20.67 -6.19
C LYS A 3 -83.31 20.27 -7.26
N ARG A 4 -82.96 18.98 -7.51
CA ARG A 4 -83.64 17.68 -7.23
C ARG A 4 -82.62 16.50 -7.00
N ARG A 5 -83.09 15.48 -6.25
CA ARG A 5 -82.52 14.17 -5.76
C ARG A 5 -81.53 13.29 -6.60
N LYS A 6 -80.77 12.44 -5.84
CA LYS A 6 -80.18 11.07 -6.12
C LYS A 6 -79.13 10.97 -7.26
N GLY A 7 -78.15 10.04 -7.26
CA GLY A 7 -77.66 8.98 -6.34
C GLY A 7 -76.15 8.73 -6.60
N ALA A 8 -75.44 7.65 -6.24
CA ALA A 8 -75.70 6.37 -5.51
C ALA A 8 -74.39 5.94 -4.76
N ASN A 9 -74.22 4.70 -4.23
CA ASN A 9 -73.08 4.38 -3.34
C ASN A 9 -72.76 2.86 -3.16
N LEU A 10 -71.48 2.47 -3.03
CA LEU A 10 -71.02 1.09 -2.70
C LEU A 10 -69.69 1.11 -1.91
N SER A 11 -69.64 0.42 -0.76
CA SER A 11 -68.49 0.42 0.17
C SER A 11 -68.42 -0.86 1.04
N ARG A 12 -67.29 -1.02 1.78
CA ARG A 12 -67.00 -1.92 2.94
C ARG A 12 -65.98 -3.05 2.70
N ARG A 13 -64.79 -2.89 3.29
CA ARG A 13 -64.09 -3.91 4.09
C ARG A 13 -63.67 -3.29 5.44
N THR A 14 -63.59 -4.11 6.48
CA THR A 14 -63.95 -3.71 7.87
C THR A 14 -62.78 -3.25 8.75
N THR A 15 -63.06 -2.22 9.56
CA THR A 15 -62.20 -1.63 10.62
C THR A 15 -61.82 -2.57 11.79
N ASN A 16 -62.43 -3.75 11.91
CA ASN A 16 -62.21 -4.64 13.06
C ASN A 16 -60.83 -5.33 13.11
N SER A 17 -60.11 -5.44 11.99
CA SER A 17 -58.81 -6.13 11.98
C SER A 17 -57.70 -5.33 12.67
N THR A 18 -57.75 -4.00 12.59
CA THR A 18 -56.80 -3.09 13.26
C THR A 18 -57.02 -3.11 14.78
N VAL A 19 -58.27 -3.00 15.22
CA VAL A 19 -58.65 -3.02 16.65
C VAL A 19 -58.26 -4.35 17.32
N MET A 20 -58.43 -5.48 16.63
CA MET A 20 -57.99 -6.80 17.13
C MET A 20 -56.46 -6.96 17.20
N ARG A 21 -55.69 -6.13 16.48
CA ARG A 21 -54.22 -6.13 16.50
C ARG A 21 -53.70 -5.40 17.75
N ASP A 22 -54.29 -4.24 18.06
CA ASP A 22 -53.92 -3.44 19.23
C ASP A 22 -54.31 -4.11 20.56
N ILE A 23 -55.45 -4.82 20.58
CA ILE A 23 -55.88 -5.64 21.74
C ILE A 23 -54.95 -6.85 21.99
N ARG A 24 -54.19 -7.30 20.99
CA ARG A 24 -53.17 -8.36 21.17
C ARG A 24 -51.82 -7.82 21.64
N ALA A 25 -51.47 -6.60 21.24
CA ALA A 25 -50.19 -5.98 21.59
C ALA A 25 -50.08 -5.54 23.07
N ARG A 26 -51.19 -5.50 23.82
CA ARG A 26 -51.25 -5.05 25.23
C ARG A 26 -51.45 -6.16 26.27
N ARG A 27 -51.36 -7.44 25.89
CA ARG A 27 -51.60 -8.57 26.80
C ARG A 27 -50.35 -8.96 27.59
N SER A 28 -50.50 -9.21 28.89
CA SER A 28 -49.41 -9.76 29.71
C SER A 28 -49.10 -11.22 29.33
N GLY A 29 -47.93 -11.72 29.73
CA GLY A 29 -47.53 -13.12 29.46
C GLY A 29 -48.55 -14.14 29.96
N GLU A 30 -49.16 -13.90 31.12
CA GLU A 30 -50.21 -14.75 31.69
C GLU A 30 -51.48 -14.77 30.83
N GLN A 31 -51.92 -13.63 30.29
CA GLN A 31 -53.08 -13.56 29.39
C GLN A 31 -52.83 -14.23 28.04
N ILE A 32 -51.58 -14.28 27.58
CA ILE A 32 -51.19 -15.04 26.38
C ILE A 32 -51.15 -16.54 26.71
N GLN A 33 -50.68 -16.93 27.89
CA GLN A 33 -50.70 -18.31 28.39
C GLN A 33 -52.15 -18.84 28.46
N GLN A 34 -53.05 -18.13 29.15
CA GLN A 34 -54.46 -18.50 29.32
C GLN A 34 -55.15 -18.72 27.96
N ASN A 35 -55.04 -17.73 27.06
CA ASN A 35 -55.67 -17.72 25.76
C ASN A 35 -55.10 -18.81 24.82
N ASN A 36 -53.84 -19.24 25.00
CA ASN A 36 -53.28 -20.39 24.30
C ASN A 36 -53.78 -21.73 24.86
N THR A 37 -54.07 -21.81 26.16
CA THR A 37 -54.70 -22.98 26.80
C THR A 37 -56.14 -23.14 26.31
N ASP A 38 -56.92 -22.06 26.27
CA ASP A 38 -58.30 -22.07 25.79
C ASP A 38 -58.41 -22.43 24.30
N VAL A 39 -57.50 -21.91 23.46
CA VAL A 39 -57.42 -22.31 22.04
C VAL A 39 -57.03 -23.79 21.90
N ARG A 40 -56.15 -24.33 22.76
CA ARG A 40 -55.82 -25.77 22.76
C ARG A 40 -56.99 -26.63 23.22
N ALA A 41 -57.75 -26.21 24.22
CA ALA A 41 -58.95 -26.89 24.69
C ALA A 41 -60.07 -26.87 23.63
N SER A 42 -60.32 -25.71 23.02
CA SER A 42 -61.31 -25.57 21.94
C SER A 42 -60.90 -26.35 20.68
N MET A 43 -59.61 -26.39 20.32
CA MET A 43 -59.12 -27.28 19.26
C MET A 43 -59.11 -28.77 19.64
N ALA A 44 -59.16 -29.14 20.92
CA ALA A 44 -59.33 -30.52 21.36
C ALA A 44 -60.80 -30.95 21.23
N GLN A 45 -61.75 -30.13 21.69
CA GLN A 45 -63.19 -30.36 21.48
C GLN A 45 -63.55 -30.39 19.98
N LEU A 46 -62.95 -29.52 19.15
CA LEU A 46 -63.12 -29.55 17.70
C LEU A 46 -62.43 -30.75 17.01
N ARG A 47 -61.52 -31.46 17.71
CA ARG A 47 -61.00 -32.76 17.23
C ARG A 47 -61.95 -33.89 17.60
N GLU A 48 -62.53 -33.86 18.80
CA GLU A 48 -63.52 -34.84 19.27
C GLU A 48 -64.78 -34.86 18.39
N SER A 49 -65.19 -33.73 17.81
CA SER A 49 -66.35 -33.65 16.90
C SER A 49 -66.12 -34.04 15.43
N LEU A 50 -64.88 -34.38 15.03
CA LEU A 50 -64.59 -34.89 13.67
C LEU A 50 -64.89 -36.40 13.56
N SER A 51 -65.50 -36.83 12.45
CA SER A 51 -65.71 -38.25 12.16
C SER A 51 -64.39 -39.02 12.02
N GLN A 52 -64.44 -40.33 12.27
CA GLN A 52 -63.24 -41.16 12.29
C GLN A 52 -62.53 -41.19 10.91
N GLU A 53 -63.28 -41.33 9.82
CA GLU A 53 -62.76 -41.29 8.44
C GLU A 53 -62.01 -39.98 8.13
N ALA A 54 -62.56 -38.83 8.53
CA ALA A 54 -61.93 -37.53 8.30
C ALA A 54 -60.65 -37.32 9.12
N ARG A 55 -60.48 -38.05 10.24
CA ARG A 55 -59.20 -38.11 10.98
C ARG A 55 -58.19 -38.99 10.25
N ASP A 56 -58.64 -40.12 9.71
CA ASP A 56 -57.78 -41.12 9.08
C ASP A 56 -57.25 -40.69 7.70
N GLU A 57 -58.08 -40.07 6.84
CA GLU A 57 -57.61 -39.43 5.60
C GLU A 57 -56.52 -38.38 5.88
N ARG A 58 -56.77 -37.49 6.84
CA ARG A 58 -55.83 -36.42 7.21
C ARG A 58 -54.53 -36.97 7.79
N ASN A 59 -54.59 -38.09 8.51
CA ASN A 59 -53.42 -38.80 8.99
C ASN A 59 -52.63 -39.46 7.85
N GLN A 60 -53.31 -40.08 6.87
CA GLN A 60 -52.65 -40.62 5.67
C GLN A 60 -51.97 -39.52 4.85
N GLN A 61 -52.65 -38.39 4.62
CA GLN A 61 -52.10 -37.25 3.87
C GLN A 61 -50.83 -36.70 4.55
N ARG A 62 -50.84 -36.55 5.88
CA ARG A 62 -49.63 -36.19 6.66
C ARG A 62 -48.53 -37.24 6.63
N GLN A 63 -48.86 -38.53 6.54
CA GLN A 63 -47.85 -39.59 6.38
C GLN A 63 -47.22 -39.55 4.98
N LEU A 64 -47.99 -39.25 3.94
CA LEU A 64 -47.50 -39.06 2.58
C LEU A 64 -46.56 -37.84 2.48
N GLU A 65 -47.00 -36.66 2.95
CA GLU A 65 -46.17 -35.43 3.03
C GLU A 65 -44.85 -35.68 3.77
N ARG A 66 -44.89 -36.40 4.91
CA ARG A 66 -43.69 -36.78 5.67
C ARG A 66 -42.79 -37.74 4.90
N ARG A 67 -43.34 -38.70 4.14
CA ARG A 67 -42.56 -39.64 3.31
C ARG A 67 -41.89 -38.94 2.14
N GLU A 68 -42.57 -38.01 1.47
CA GLU A 68 -42.01 -37.22 0.38
C GLU A 68 -40.93 -36.26 0.87
N THR A 69 -41.19 -35.52 1.95
CA THR A 69 -40.19 -34.65 2.61
C THR A 69 -38.95 -35.46 3.00
N ARG A 70 -39.12 -36.66 3.57
CA ARG A 70 -38.00 -37.54 3.94
C ARG A 70 -37.24 -38.06 2.72
N ARG A 71 -37.92 -38.42 1.61
CA ARG A 71 -37.25 -38.78 0.34
C ARG A 71 -36.45 -37.60 -0.24
N PHE A 72 -37.02 -36.40 -0.24
CA PHE A 72 -36.35 -35.19 -0.73
C PHE A 72 -35.07 -34.90 0.08
N ILE A 73 -35.15 -34.96 1.41
CA ILE A 73 -33.98 -34.80 2.30
C ILE A 73 -32.92 -35.88 2.04
N VAL A 74 -33.31 -37.15 1.89
CA VAL A 74 -32.36 -38.26 1.64
C VAL A 74 -31.70 -38.13 0.26
N ASN A 75 -32.45 -37.78 -0.78
CA ASN A 75 -31.90 -37.57 -2.12
C ASN A 75 -30.97 -36.36 -2.16
N ARG A 76 -31.32 -35.25 -1.48
CA ARG A 76 -30.45 -34.08 -1.35
C ARG A 76 -29.16 -34.40 -0.61
N ARG A 77 -29.21 -35.18 0.48
CA ARG A 77 -28.01 -35.68 1.18
C ARG A 77 -27.14 -36.54 0.27
N ARG A 78 -27.71 -37.53 -0.43
CA ARG A 78 -26.98 -38.36 -1.40
C ARG A 78 -26.30 -37.56 -2.51
N GLY A 79 -26.94 -36.50 -3.01
CA GLY A 79 -26.33 -35.60 -4.00
C GLY A 79 -25.12 -34.84 -3.45
N ILE A 80 -25.23 -34.31 -2.22
CA ILE A 80 -24.14 -33.65 -1.50
C ILE A 80 -22.99 -34.64 -1.24
N ASP A 81 -23.29 -35.84 -0.73
CA ASP A 81 -22.28 -36.88 -0.47
C ASP A 81 -21.53 -37.30 -1.76
N GLN A 82 -22.23 -37.36 -2.89
CA GLN A 82 -21.61 -37.64 -4.20
C GLN A 82 -20.73 -36.50 -4.69
N GLN A 83 -21.16 -35.23 -4.57
CA GLN A 83 -20.33 -34.07 -4.92
C GLN A 83 -19.07 -34.01 -4.03
N ARG A 84 -19.21 -34.22 -2.72
CA ARG A 84 -18.10 -34.27 -1.77
C ARG A 84 -17.10 -35.38 -2.12
N GLN A 85 -17.56 -36.58 -2.47
CA GLN A 85 -16.68 -37.66 -2.94
C GLN A 85 -15.99 -37.32 -4.26
N GLN A 86 -16.67 -36.66 -5.19
CA GLN A 86 -16.06 -36.18 -6.44
C GLN A 86 -14.99 -35.12 -6.17
N LEU A 87 -15.22 -34.19 -5.25
CA LEU A 87 -14.26 -33.15 -4.91
C LEU A 87 -13.04 -33.69 -4.16
N LEU A 88 -13.22 -34.62 -3.23
CA LEU A 88 -12.12 -35.36 -2.59
C LEU A 88 -11.27 -36.10 -3.63
N ARG A 89 -11.90 -36.71 -4.65
CA ARG A 89 -11.19 -37.34 -5.78
C ARG A 89 -10.50 -36.31 -6.67
N ALA A 90 -11.12 -35.17 -6.97
CA ALA A 90 -10.53 -34.11 -7.78
C ALA A 90 -9.30 -33.49 -7.09
N PHE A 91 -9.39 -33.26 -5.78
CA PHE A 91 -8.32 -32.73 -4.96
C PHE A 91 -7.14 -33.70 -4.85
N THR A 92 -7.41 -34.99 -4.64
CA THR A 92 -6.37 -36.05 -4.66
C THR A 92 -5.83 -36.33 -6.07
N SER A 93 -6.61 -36.09 -7.12
CA SER A 93 -6.15 -36.07 -8.52
C SER A 93 -5.56 -34.71 -8.95
N ASP A 94 -5.18 -33.87 -7.98
CA ASP A 94 -4.37 -32.68 -8.19
C ASP A 94 -5.07 -31.56 -9.02
N SER A 95 -6.41 -31.60 -9.10
CA SER A 95 -7.28 -30.64 -9.80
C SER A 95 -7.86 -29.59 -8.84
N PHE A 96 -7.42 -28.35 -9.02
CA PHE A 96 -7.73 -27.21 -8.15
C PHE A 96 -8.64 -26.16 -8.80
N LEU A 97 -9.04 -26.36 -10.05
CA LEU A 97 -9.74 -25.35 -10.84
C LEU A 97 -11.07 -24.96 -10.19
N ARG A 98 -11.23 -23.66 -9.86
CA ARG A 98 -12.41 -23.08 -9.20
C ARG A 98 -12.77 -23.72 -7.84
N LEU A 99 -11.81 -24.34 -7.15
CA LEU A 99 -11.99 -24.93 -5.82
C LEU A 99 -12.63 -24.00 -4.78
N ALA A 100 -12.42 -22.67 -4.88
CA ALA A 100 -13.03 -21.69 -3.98
C ALA A 100 -14.57 -21.60 -4.10
N PHE A 101 -15.14 -21.98 -5.25
CA PHE A 101 -16.59 -22.04 -5.47
C PHE A 101 -17.20 -23.35 -4.95
N GLN A 102 -16.37 -24.30 -4.53
CA GLN A 102 -16.74 -25.65 -4.09
C GLN A 102 -16.01 -25.97 -2.77
N TYR A 103 -16.08 -25.04 -1.83
CA TYR A 103 -15.44 -25.19 -0.51
C TYR A 103 -16.15 -26.28 0.31
N GLU A 104 -15.40 -27.32 0.68
CA GLU A 104 -15.86 -28.44 1.50
C GLU A 104 -15.16 -28.38 2.87
N PRO A 105 -15.91 -28.31 4.00
CA PRO A 105 -15.35 -28.27 5.35
C PRO A 105 -14.43 -29.45 5.69
N ASP A 106 -14.69 -30.64 5.16
CA ASP A 106 -13.96 -31.85 5.56
C ASP A 106 -12.66 -32.10 4.77
N VAL A 107 -12.18 -31.10 4.01
CA VAL A 107 -10.94 -31.20 3.23
C VAL A 107 -9.79 -30.46 3.92
N GLU A 108 -8.67 -31.16 4.10
CA GLU A 108 -7.45 -30.65 4.72
C GLU A 108 -6.57 -29.87 3.74
N TYR A 109 -7.08 -28.73 3.23
CA TYR A 109 -6.39 -27.92 2.22
C TYR A 109 -4.95 -27.53 2.61
N TYR A 110 -4.72 -27.32 3.91
CA TYR A 110 -3.44 -26.93 4.50
C TYR A 110 -2.36 -28.02 4.41
N ALA A 111 -2.74 -29.30 4.33
CA ALA A 111 -1.83 -30.45 4.30
C ALA A 111 -1.34 -30.81 2.90
N HIS A 112 -1.89 -30.19 1.85
CA HIS A 112 -1.60 -30.57 0.47
C HIS A 112 -0.15 -30.28 0.06
N SER A 113 0.47 -31.21 -0.69
CA SER A 113 1.88 -31.16 -1.11
C SER A 113 2.28 -29.90 -1.91
N LYS A 114 1.32 -29.28 -2.59
CA LYS A 114 1.48 -28.00 -3.34
C LYS A 114 1.28 -26.73 -2.49
N VAL A 115 0.78 -26.87 -1.26
CA VAL A 115 0.53 -25.78 -0.30
C VAL A 115 1.64 -25.73 0.75
N VAL A 116 2.00 -26.89 1.30
CA VAL A 116 3.01 -27.08 2.35
C VAL A 116 4.39 -26.62 1.85
N ILE A 117 5.10 -25.83 2.66
CA ILE A 117 6.42 -25.28 2.30
C ILE A 117 7.59 -26.23 2.60
N GLY A 118 7.33 -27.29 3.39
CA GLY A 118 8.31 -28.25 3.88
C GLY A 118 9.06 -27.78 5.13
N SER A 119 9.88 -28.66 5.68
CA SER A 119 10.78 -28.35 6.80
C SER A 119 11.99 -27.52 6.35
N LEU A 120 12.76 -27.03 7.32
CA LEU A 120 14.06 -26.39 7.08
C LEU A 120 15.19 -27.44 7.04
N ASP A 121 15.11 -28.38 6.10
CA ASP A 121 15.96 -29.57 6.02
C ASP A 121 16.89 -29.59 4.79
N LYS A 122 16.64 -28.75 3.78
CA LYS A 122 17.41 -28.75 2.53
C LYS A 122 18.76 -28.08 2.71
N GLU A 123 19.77 -28.91 2.95
CA GLU A 123 21.14 -28.46 3.16
C GLU A 123 21.79 -27.86 1.89
N CYS A 124 22.66 -26.86 2.07
CA CYS A 124 23.46 -26.29 0.99
C CYS A 124 24.77 -27.07 0.80
N PRO A 125 25.07 -27.58 -0.41
CA PRO A 125 26.25 -28.41 -0.66
C PRO A 125 27.60 -27.66 -0.55
N HIS A 126 27.60 -26.34 -0.39
CA HIS A 126 28.82 -25.53 -0.29
C HIS A 126 29.08 -24.93 1.10
N CYS A 127 28.07 -24.86 1.97
CA CYS A 127 28.21 -24.17 3.27
C CYS A 127 27.31 -24.73 4.39
N HIS A 128 26.70 -25.89 4.18
CA HIS A 128 25.89 -26.63 5.17
C HIS A 128 24.69 -25.86 5.73
N ALA A 129 24.30 -24.76 5.07
CA ALA A 129 23.18 -23.91 5.46
C ALA A 129 21.84 -24.58 5.14
N LEU A 130 20.97 -24.66 6.15
CA LEU A 130 19.64 -25.24 6.07
C LEU A 130 18.65 -24.27 5.42
N LYS A 131 17.88 -24.79 4.45
CA LYS A 131 16.93 -24.03 3.63
C LYS A 131 15.58 -24.73 3.53
N PHE A 132 14.55 -23.96 3.22
CA PHE A 132 13.29 -24.53 2.73
C PHE A 132 13.44 -24.98 1.27
N LYS A 133 12.64 -25.96 0.85
CA LYS A 133 12.71 -26.60 -0.48
C LYS A 133 12.84 -25.61 -1.65
N ASN A 134 12.09 -24.52 -1.59
CA ASN A 134 11.92 -23.50 -2.63
C ASN A 134 12.71 -22.19 -2.39
N GLU A 135 13.67 -22.16 -1.45
CA GLU A 135 14.57 -21.00 -1.30
C GLU A 135 15.64 -20.95 -2.41
N PRO A 136 16.07 -19.73 -2.84
CA PRO A 136 17.08 -19.59 -3.88
C PRO A 136 18.40 -20.28 -3.54
N VAL A 137 19.03 -20.93 -4.53
CA VAL A 137 20.26 -21.71 -4.34
C VAL A 137 21.34 -20.87 -3.66
N GLY A 138 21.60 -19.67 -4.17
CA GLY A 138 22.65 -18.76 -3.73
C GLY A 138 22.31 -17.88 -2.52
N MET A 139 21.13 -17.98 -1.89
CA MET A 139 20.72 -17.11 -0.78
C MET A 139 21.70 -17.11 0.42
N CYS A 140 22.35 -18.25 0.66
CA CYS A 140 23.18 -18.52 1.83
C CYS A 140 24.68 -18.24 1.65
N CYS A 141 25.20 -18.36 0.43
CA CYS A 141 26.65 -18.28 0.14
C CYS A 141 26.98 -17.87 -1.30
N SER A 142 26.01 -17.30 -2.04
CA SER A 142 26.13 -16.97 -3.47
C SER A 142 26.61 -18.13 -4.34
N SER A 143 26.12 -19.35 -4.03
CA SER A 143 26.50 -20.62 -4.65
C SER A 143 27.98 -20.96 -4.46
N GLY A 144 28.41 -21.01 -3.19
CA GLY A 144 29.76 -21.37 -2.74
C GLY A 144 30.81 -20.24 -2.87
N LYS A 145 30.43 -19.08 -3.40
CA LYS A 145 31.32 -17.94 -3.62
C LYS A 145 31.65 -17.13 -2.39
N VAL A 146 30.81 -17.22 -1.36
CA VAL A 146 31.03 -16.59 -0.04
C VAL A 146 31.43 -17.68 0.93
N GLN A 147 32.68 -17.60 1.40
CA GLN A 147 33.29 -18.47 2.39
C GLN A 147 33.84 -17.55 3.48
N LEU A 148 33.33 -17.66 4.71
CA LEU A 148 33.69 -16.78 5.82
C LEU A 148 34.02 -17.63 7.06
N THR A 149 35.07 -17.23 7.79
CA THR A 149 35.43 -17.79 9.10
C THR A 149 34.24 -17.69 10.05
N GLU A 150 33.87 -18.80 10.71
CA GLU A 150 32.70 -18.84 11.59
C GLU A 150 32.93 -18.07 12.90
N ILE A 151 31.84 -17.75 13.60
CA ILE A 151 31.93 -17.26 14.98
C ILE A 151 31.88 -18.49 15.87
N GLU A 152 33.00 -18.80 16.52
CA GLU A 152 33.11 -19.94 17.43
C GLU A 152 32.18 -19.77 18.64
N THR A 153 31.62 -20.89 19.13
CA THR A 153 30.87 -20.95 20.40
C THR A 153 31.71 -20.33 21.52
N PRO A 154 31.16 -19.39 22.31
CA PRO A 154 31.88 -18.82 23.45
C PRO A 154 32.14 -19.87 24.53
N PRO A 155 33.15 -19.66 25.40
CA PRO A 155 33.31 -20.43 26.63
C PRO A 155 32.25 -20.03 27.66
N GLU A 156 32.23 -20.74 28.78
CA GLU A 156 31.43 -20.36 29.94
C GLU A 156 31.99 -19.09 30.61
N PRO A 157 31.13 -18.24 31.22
CA PRO A 157 29.68 -18.44 31.39
C PRO A 157 28.83 -17.93 30.21
N LEU A 158 29.42 -17.29 29.19
CA LEU A 158 28.64 -16.70 28.09
C LEU A 158 27.86 -17.77 27.29
N HIS A 159 28.36 -19.00 27.20
CA HIS A 159 27.62 -20.09 26.54
C HIS A 159 26.32 -20.45 27.29
N GLY A 160 26.38 -20.78 28.58
CA GLY A 160 25.22 -21.10 29.41
C GLY A 160 24.21 -19.94 29.46
N LEU A 161 24.72 -18.71 29.62
CA LEU A 161 23.92 -17.49 29.57
C LEU A 161 23.14 -17.32 28.25
N LEU A 162 23.67 -17.80 27.13
CA LEU A 162 23.00 -17.79 25.81
C LEU A 162 22.08 -19.01 25.57
N ILE A 163 22.22 -20.10 26.34
CA ILE A 163 21.33 -21.26 26.24
C ILE A 163 19.96 -20.95 26.85
N GLY A 164 19.91 -20.27 28.00
CA GLY A 164 18.66 -19.83 28.64
C GLY A 164 17.99 -20.88 29.53
N THR A 165 18.77 -21.75 30.18
CA THR A 165 18.31 -22.89 31.00
C THR A 165 18.10 -22.61 32.48
N ASP A 166 18.64 -21.50 32.99
CA ASP A 166 18.76 -21.18 34.42
C ASP A 166 18.27 -19.74 34.74
N PRO A 167 18.19 -19.33 36.02
CA PRO A 167 17.74 -17.99 36.40
C PRO A 167 18.66 -16.84 35.95
N ASP A 168 19.98 -17.04 35.94
CA ASP A 168 20.96 -16.01 35.54
C ASP A 168 20.89 -15.79 34.03
N SER A 169 20.84 -16.86 33.24
CA SER A 169 20.62 -16.78 31.78
C SER A 169 19.26 -16.17 31.44
N SER A 170 18.23 -16.39 32.25
CA SER A 170 16.91 -15.75 32.09
C SER A 170 16.96 -14.23 32.34
N LEU A 171 17.68 -13.78 33.37
CA LEU A 171 17.94 -12.37 33.64
C LEU A 171 18.80 -11.73 32.53
N PHE A 172 19.87 -12.41 32.14
CA PHE A 172 20.78 -11.99 31.08
C PHE A 172 20.05 -11.81 29.74
N LEU A 173 19.33 -12.84 29.26
CA LEU A 173 18.65 -12.79 27.98
C LEU A 173 17.52 -11.76 27.94
N LYS A 174 16.82 -11.51 29.06
CA LYS A 174 15.79 -10.44 29.17
C LYS A 174 16.40 -9.03 29.04
N SER A 175 17.64 -8.85 29.49
CA SER A 175 18.34 -7.57 29.53
C SER A 175 19.60 -7.52 28.65
N ILE A 176 19.71 -8.41 27.65
CA ILE A 176 20.97 -8.67 26.93
C ILE A 176 21.53 -7.43 26.20
N ARG A 177 20.65 -6.53 25.75
CA ARG A 177 21.07 -5.22 25.19
C ARG A 177 21.76 -4.34 26.23
N THR A 178 21.28 -4.35 27.47
CA THR A 178 21.89 -3.64 28.60
C THR A 178 23.22 -4.28 28.97
N PHE A 179 23.30 -5.61 29.09
CA PHE A 179 24.56 -6.31 29.32
C PHE A 179 25.59 -6.04 28.20
N ASN A 180 25.20 -6.10 26.92
CA ASN A 180 26.12 -5.71 25.83
C ASN A 180 26.57 -4.24 25.95
N SER A 181 25.68 -3.35 26.43
CA SER A 181 26.01 -1.94 26.62
C SER A 181 27.05 -1.71 27.72
N CYS A 182 27.14 -2.59 28.73
CA CYS A 182 28.21 -2.57 29.73
C CYS A 182 29.61 -2.82 29.13
N PHE A 183 29.67 -3.55 28.02
CA PHE A 183 30.93 -4.02 27.42
C PHE A 183 31.29 -3.35 26.09
N GLN A 184 30.32 -2.72 25.41
CA GLN A 184 30.56 -2.03 24.13
C GLN A 184 31.68 -0.99 24.26
N MET A 185 32.59 -0.98 23.29
CA MET A 185 33.74 -0.07 23.27
C MET A 185 33.39 1.27 22.61
N THR A 186 32.22 1.33 21.96
CA THR A 186 31.70 2.45 21.19
C THR A 186 30.36 2.92 21.71
N SER A 187 30.05 4.21 21.54
CA SER A 187 28.69 4.70 21.76
C SER A 187 27.83 4.45 20.51
N PHE A 188 26.68 3.82 20.72
CA PHE A 188 25.65 3.62 19.70
C PHE A 188 24.85 4.92 19.51
N GLY A 189 25.11 5.64 18.41
CA GLY A 189 24.36 6.82 18.02
C GLY A 189 23.33 6.51 16.95
N ALA A 190 22.11 7.05 17.11
CA ALA A 190 21.09 7.08 16.07
C ALA A 190 20.40 8.46 16.09
N THR A 191 19.81 8.90 14.98
CA THR A 191 19.05 10.16 14.95
C THR A 191 17.86 10.13 15.92
N GLU A 192 17.13 9.00 15.98
CA GLU A 192 16.10 8.76 17.00
C GLU A 192 15.90 7.23 17.17
N ILE A 193 15.88 6.75 18.41
CA ILE A 193 15.52 5.35 18.76
C ILE A 193 14.06 5.36 19.24
N VAL A 194 13.20 4.62 18.56
CA VAL A 194 11.75 4.67 18.83
C VAL A 194 11.37 3.69 19.94
N ASN A 195 11.16 4.21 21.14
CA ASN A 195 10.59 3.46 22.25
C ASN A 195 9.05 3.46 22.12
N ASN A 196 8.45 2.31 21.78
CA ASN A 196 6.99 2.17 21.62
C ASN A 196 6.26 2.10 22.97
N ILE A 197 6.37 3.15 23.78
CA ILE A 197 5.68 3.32 25.07
C ILE A 197 4.44 4.17 24.81
N ALA A 198 3.26 3.71 25.23
CA ALA A 198 2.04 4.51 25.15
C ALA A 198 1.91 5.46 26.35
N ALA A 199 0.98 6.41 26.28
CA ALA A 199 0.72 7.39 27.34
C ALA A 199 0.36 6.78 28.72
N ASN A 200 0.02 5.50 28.79
CA ASN A 200 -0.24 4.74 30.02
C ASN A 200 0.99 3.93 30.53
N GLY A 201 2.18 4.16 29.97
CA GLY A 201 3.41 3.44 30.32
C GLY A 201 3.53 2.01 29.78
N GLN A 202 2.51 1.45 29.13
CA GLN A 202 2.61 0.11 28.54
C GLN A 202 3.42 0.11 27.25
N GLN A 203 4.30 -0.88 27.09
CA GLN A 203 5.09 -1.09 25.89
C GLN A 203 4.30 -1.91 24.86
N PHE A 204 3.71 -1.24 23.86
CA PHE A 204 2.82 -1.90 22.89
C PHE A 204 3.56 -2.80 21.89
N ASN A 205 4.86 -2.57 21.69
CA ASN A 205 5.69 -3.29 20.72
C ASN A 205 7.16 -3.35 21.16
N SER A 206 7.67 -4.57 21.36
CA SER A 206 9.08 -4.85 21.69
C SER A 206 10.02 -4.91 20.47
N THR A 207 9.50 -4.77 19.24
CA THR A 207 10.34 -4.67 18.02
C THR A 207 11.22 -3.42 18.09
N PHE A 208 12.53 -3.63 18.00
CA PHE A 208 13.48 -2.52 17.88
C PHE A 208 13.25 -1.75 16.56
N LYS A 209 13.30 -0.42 16.63
CA LYS A 209 13.07 0.51 15.51
C LYS A 209 14.01 1.70 15.60
N ILE A 210 14.59 2.09 14.47
CA ILE A 210 15.45 3.26 14.33
C ILE A 210 14.93 4.17 13.24
N LYS A 211 15.13 5.47 13.44
CA LYS A 211 14.91 6.54 12.46
C LYS A 211 16.25 7.22 12.16
N GLY A 212 16.43 7.61 10.90
CA GLY A 212 17.61 8.38 10.48
C GLY A 212 18.89 7.54 10.40
N GLN A 213 20.04 8.20 10.55
CA GLN A 213 21.35 7.57 10.42
C GLN A 213 21.80 6.93 11.74
N ILE A 214 22.44 5.76 11.65
CA ILE A 214 23.20 5.12 12.72
C ILE A 214 24.67 5.50 12.57
N TYR A 215 25.36 5.76 13.68
CA TYR A 215 26.78 6.04 13.72
C TYR A 215 27.40 5.58 15.04
N HIS A 216 28.61 5.03 14.98
CA HIS A 216 29.37 4.65 16.17
C HIS A 216 30.51 5.63 16.41
N LYS A 217 30.66 6.07 17.66
CA LYS A 217 31.77 6.92 18.09
C LYS A 217 32.62 6.20 19.12
N VAL A 218 33.94 6.42 19.05
CA VAL A 218 34.92 5.96 20.03
C VAL A 218 35.60 7.18 20.67
N GLY A 219 35.85 7.10 21.97
CA GLY A 219 36.60 8.11 22.73
C GLY A 219 38.07 7.76 22.88
N SER A 220 38.79 8.53 23.70
CA SER A 220 40.14 8.20 24.15
C SER A 220 40.15 7.01 25.13
N LEU A 221 41.32 6.39 25.33
CA LEU A 221 41.48 5.24 26.24
C LEU A 221 41.30 5.60 27.72
N LEU A 222 41.65 6.82 28.11
CA LEU A 222 41.47 7.35 29.46
C LEU A 222 40.58 8.60 29.42
N PRO A 223 39.77 8.86 30.45
CA PRO A 223 39.01 10.10 30.56
C PRO A 223 39.93 11.30 30.75
N MET A 224 39.37 12.50 30.54
CA MET A 224 40.01 13.74 30.98
C MET A 224 40.09 13.80 32.51
N PRO A 225 41.00 14.62 33.08
CA PRO A 225 41.03 14.86 34.52
C PRO A 225 39.64 15.25 35.05
N ASN A 226 39.22 14.60 36.14
CA ASN A 226 37.92 14.78 36.80
C ASN A 226 36.67 14.29 36.04
N GLU A 227 36.81 13.61 34.89
CA GLU A 227 35.68 12.93 34.23
C GLU A 227 35.56 11.44 34.60
N SER A 228 34.33 10.92 34.55
CA SER A 228 34.06 9.49 34.73
C SER A 228 34.39 8.66 33.48
N HIS A 229 34.88 7.43 33.69
CA HIS A 229 35.22 6.48 32.63
C HIS A 229 33.95 5.97 31.93
N LYS A 230 33.94 5.98 30.59
CA LYS A 230 32.79 5.56 29.76
C LYS A 230 33.25 4.64 28.61
N PHE A 231 32.40 3.66 28.24
CA PHE A 231 32.64 2.73 27.14
C PHE A 231 34.02 2.05 27.23
N LEU A 232 34.86 2.15 26.19
CA LEU A 232 36.23 1.61 26.14
C LEU A 232 37.10 2.00 27.36
N GLN A 233 36.90 3.20 27.92
CA GLN A 233 37.71 3.68 29.06
C GLN A 233 37.53 2.82 30.31
N ILE A 234 36.37 2.18 30.48
CA ILE A 234 36.08 1.38 31.67
C ILE A 234 37.05 0.20 31.79
N TYR A 235 37.48 -0.39 30.67
CA TYR A 235 38.46 -1.49 30.66
C TYR A 235 39.85 -1.11 31.24
N PHE A 236 40.13 0.19 31.44
CA PHE A 236 41.40 0.71 31.93
C PHE A 236 41.30 1.36 33.33
N MET A 237 40.17 1.22 34.02
CA MET A 237 40.03 1.70 35.40
C MET A 237 40.93 0.91 36.35
N GLY A 238 41.71 1.61 37.17
CA GLY A 238 42.36 1.06 38.36
C GLY A 238 43.83 0.65 38.23
N GLY A 239 44.43 0.73 37.04
CA GLY A 239 45.79 0.20 36.81
C GLY A 239 45.78 -1.29 36.51
N GLU A 240 46.88 -2.00 36.83
CA GLU A 240 46.99 -3.45 36.65
C GLU A 240 45.83 -4.21 37.32
N ASP A 241 45.45 -5.37 36.76
CA ASP A 241 44.22 -6.13 37.04
C ASP A 241 44.16 -6.73 38.46
N SER A 242 44.11 -5.85 39.46
CA SER A 242 43.82 -6.14 40.86
C SER A 242 42.33 -6.32 41.11
N GLU A 243 41.95 -7.03 42.17
CA GLU A 243 40.55 -7.19 42.59
C GLU A 243 39.82 -5.84 42.74
N ARG A 244 40.54 -4.82 43.23
CA ARG A 244 40.02 -3.45 43.38
C ARG A 244 39.78 -2.76 42.03
N ALA A 245 40.63 -3.01 41.03
CA ALA A 245 40.40 -2.53 39.67
C ALA A 245 39.15 -3.19 39.07
N LEU A 246 39.01 -4.51 39.19
CA LEU A 246 37.84 -5.27 38.74
C LEU A 246 36.55 -4.78 39.39
N ALA A 247 36.51 -4.62 40.72
CA ALA A 247 35.36 -4.10 41.46
C ALA A 247 34.92 -2.73 40.92
N ASN A 248 35.87 -1.79 40.77
CA ASN A 248 35.59 -0.46 40.22
C ASN A 248 35.02 -0.51 38.79
N ARG A 249 35.46 -1.46 37.94
CA ARG A 249 34.90 -1.66 36.58
C ARG A 249 33.47 -2.17 36.61
N VAL A 250 33.19 -3.14 37.49
CA VAL A 250 31.87 -3.74 37.65
C VAL A 250 30.88 -2.69 38.16
N ASP A 251 31.25 -1.92 39.18
CA ASP A 251 30.42 -0.86 39.72
C ASP A 251 30.14 0.23 38.67
N ALA A 252 31.16 0.73 37.96
CA ALA A 252 30.97 1.73 36.91
C ALA A 252 30.02 1.26 35.79
N ARG A 253 30.05 -0.02 35.41
CA ARG A 253 29.11 -0.61 34.44
C ARG A 253 27.71 -0.78 35.00
N CYS A 254 27.60 -1.31 36.21
CA CYS A 254 26.31 -1.62 36.80
C CYS A 254 25.54 -0.35 37.15
N ASP A 255 26.20 0.65 37.74
CA ASP A 255 25.57 1.90 38.17
C ASP A 255 25.12 2.73 36.96
N TYR A 256 25.96 2.85 35.92
CA TYR A 256 25.60 3.57 34.68
C TYR A 256 24.41 2.92 33.95
N HIS A 257 24.22 1.61 34.09
CA HIS A 257 23.15 0.85 33.43
C HIS A 257 21.98 0.45 34.36
N ASN A 258 21.96 0.92 35.61
CA ASN A 258 20.98 0.55 36.65
C ASN A 258 20.85 -0.97 36.90
N LEU A 259 21.95 -1.73 36.74
CA LEU A 259 22.03 -3.17 36.97
C LEU A 259 22.44 -3.50 38.42
N ASN A 260 21.66 -3.01 39.39
CA ASN A 260 22.04 -3.02 40.80
C ASN A 260 21.75 -4.31 41.57
N SER A 261 21.20 -5.35 40.93
CA SER A 261 20.99 -6.64 41.61
C SER A 261 22.31 -7.42 41.77
N PRO A 262 22.50 -8.16 42.88
CA PRO A 262 23.70 -8.98 43.09
C PRO A 262 23.96 -9.97 41.94
N PHE A 263 22.90 -10.57 41.40
CA PHE A 263 22.97 -11.48 40.24
C PHE A 263 23.49 -10.77 38.98
N ALA A 264 23.00 -9.55 38.67
CA ALA A 264 23.48 -8.80 37.52
C ALA A 264 24.94 -8.35 37.70
N ARG A 265 25.33 -7.93 38.92
CA ARG A 265 26.74 -7.62 39.25
C ARG A 265 27.64 -8.84 39.04
N ARG A 266 27.26 -10.04 39.52
CA ARG A 266 28.00 -11.30 39.25
C ARG A 266 28.19 -11.54 37.75
N ILE A 267 27.10 -11.52 36.97
CA ILE A 267 27.15 -11.72 35.51
C ILE A 267 28.08 -10.70 34.84
N VAL A 268 28.10 -9.44 35.29
CA VAL A 268 29.02 -8.41 34.76
C VAL A 268 30.48 -8.68 35.15
N THR A 269 30.75 -9.19 36.36
CA THR A 269 32.09 -9.62 36.77
C THR A 269 32.61 -10.75 35.88
N ASP A 270 31.82 -11.82 35.72
CA ASP A 270 32.28 -13.02 35.01
C ASP A 270 32.46 -12.76 33.50
N LEU A 271 31.60 -11.91 32.92
CA LEU A 271 31.75 -11.46 31.53
C LEU A 271 32.92 -10.49 31.34
N ASP A 272 33.33 -9.70 32.36
CA ASP A 272 34.56 -8.92 32.28
C ASP A 272 35.80 -9.84 32.21
N ALA A 273 35.85 -10.87 33.05
CA ALA A 273 36.94 -11.83 33.04
C ALA A 273 37.06 -12.52 31.66
N LEU A 274 35.96 -13.08 31.16
CA LEU A 274 35.89 -13.74 29.85
C LEU A 274 36.35 -12.83 28.69
N LEU A 275 35.91 -11.58 28.67
CA LEU A 275 36.29 -10.64 27.62
C LEU A 275 37.77 -10.20 27.74
N ASN A 276 38.28 -9.96 28.94
CA ASN A 276 39.70 -9.64 29.11
C ASN A 276 40.63 -10.80 28.74
N GLU A 277 40.22 -12.05 29.01
CA GLU A 277 41.00 -13.25 28.68
C GLU A 277 41.01 -13.57 27.17
N HIS A 278 39.89 -13.36 26.47
CA HIS A 278 39.72 -13.86 25.10
C HIS A 278 39.56 -12.81 24.00
N ASN A 279 39.27 -11.54 24.32
CA ASN A 279 39.03 -10.53 23.30
C ASN A 279 40.34 -9.92 22.77
N GLU A 280 40.67 -10.23 21.52
CA GLU A 280 41.94 -9.82 20.89
C GLU A 280 42.05 -8.30 20.70
N LEU A 281 40.91 -7.58 20.59
CA LEU A 281 40.93 -6.11 20.56
C LEU A 281 41.30 -5.54 21.93
N LEU A 282 40.77 -6.10 23.02
CA LEU A 282 41.14 -5.67 24.39
C LEU A 282 42.61 -5.96 24.70
N LYS A 283 43.12 -7.14 24.31
CA LYS A 283 44.55 -7.47 24.43
C LYS A 283 45.42 -6.49 23.65
N LEU A 284 45.03 -6.16 22.42
CA LEU A 284 45.72 -5.18 21.59
C LEU A 284 45.71 -3.78 22.22
N PHE A 285 44.61 -3.33 22.81
CA PHE A 285 44.57 -2.04 23.49
C PHE A 285 45.39 -2.03 24.78
N LYS A 286 45.30 -3.07 25.62
CA LYS A 286 46.10 -3.22 26.85
C LYS A 286 47.60 -3.26 26.54
N SER A 287 48.04 -4.04 25.56
CA SER A 287 49.47 -4.17 25.22
C SER A 287 50.12 -2.89 24.66
N HIS A 288 49.31 -2.01 24.05
CA HIS A 288 49.79 -0.71 23.57
C HIS A 288 49.65 0.41 24.59
N MET A 289 48.75 0.30 25.59
CA MET A 289 48.55 1.31 26.62
C MET A 289 49.86 1.70 27.33
N HIS A 290 50.66 0.71 27.75
CA HIS A 290 51.95 0.94 28.44
C HIS A 290 52.99 1.68 27.57
N LYS A 291 52.81 1.70 26.24
CA LYS A 291 53.70 2.37 25.28
C LYS A 291 53.27 3.82 24.98
N LEU A 292 52.09 4.26 25.42
CA LEU A 292 51.59 5.62 25.21
C LEU A 292 52.19 6.59 26.24
N GLN A 293 53.37 7.11 25.95
CA GLN A 293 54.13 7.97 26.89
C GLN A 293 53.56 9.39 27.04
N SER A 294 52.80 9.88 26.05
CA SER A 294 52.15 11.20 26.11
C SER A 294 50.80 11.21 25.40
N ASP A 295 49.99 12.25 25.65
CA ASP A 295 48.62 12.36 25.11
C ASP A 295 48.60 12.66 23.59
N ASN A 296 49.75 12.93 22.98
CA ASN A 296 49.94 13.00 21.53
C ASN A 296 50.14 11.63 20.86
N HIS A 297 50.37 10.56 21.63
CA HIS A 297 50.46 9.20 21.09
C HIS A 297 49.06 8.62 20.85
N ALA A 298 48.90 7.90 19.74
CA ALA A 298 47.66 7.22 19.38
C ALA A 298 47.89 5.77 18.97
N ILE A 299 47.01 4.87 19.40
CA ILE A 299 46.84 3.53 18.80
C ILE A 299 46.07 3.70 17.50
N VAL A 300 46.61 3.21 16.39
CA VAL A 300 45.97 3.34 15.07
C VAL A 300 45.64 1.97 14.49
N ILE A 301 44.39 1.54 14.57
CA ILE A 301 43.93 0.30 13.92
C ILE A 301 43.81 0.55 12.43
N ASN A 302 44.51 -0.27 11.64
CA ASN A 302 44.48 -0.20 10.18
C ASN A 302 43.32 -1.03 9.60
N PRO A 303 42.58 -0.50 8.61
CA PRO A 303 41.50 -1.25 7.94
C PRO A 303 42.05 -2.44 7.12
N ASP A 304 43.26 -2.30 6.57
CA ASP A 304 43.87 -3.21 5.62
C ASP A 304 44.95 -4.12 6.27
N ARG A 305 44.58 -4.81 7.36
CA ARG A 305 45.39 -5.90 7.95
C ARG A 305 45.45 -7.12 7.01
N THR A 306 46.65 -7.67 6.83
CA THR A 306 46.94 -8.95 6.17
C THR A 306 46.15 -10.10 6.81
N PRO A 307 45.42 -10.95 6.05
CA PRO A 307 44.69 -12.08 6.62
C PRO A 307 45.59 -13.04 7.40
N ALA A 308 45.06 -13.61 8.49
CA ALA A 308 45.79 -14.59 9.30
C ALA A 308 46.12 -15.83 8.46
N GLY A 309 47.42 -16.15 8.36
CA GLY A 309 47.94 -17.30 7.61
C GLY A 309 48.57 -16.98 6.25
N GLU A 310 48.56 -15.72 5.77
CA GLU A 310 49.20 -15.36 4.50
C GLU A 310 50.66 -14.88 4.64
N HIS A 311 51.48 -15.20 3.64
CA HIS A 311 52.92 -14.98 3.68
C HIS A 311 53.27 -13.48 3.51
N VAL A 312 54.03 -12.94 4.48
CA VAL A 312 54.40 -11.52 4.66
C VAL A 312 55.05 -10.84 3.43
N ARG A 313 55.47 -11.61 2.41
CA ARG A 313 56.20 -11.12 1.23
C ARG A 313 55.33 -10.81 -0.01
N ARG A 314 53.99 -10.90 0.07
CA ARG A 314 53.10 -10.66 -1.08
C ARG A 314 52.40 -9.29 -1.11
N PHE A 315 52.42 -8.56 0.00
CA PHE A 315 51.91 -7.19 0.11
C PHE A 315 52.97 -6.32 0.78
N ASN A 316 53.50 -5.33 0.07
CA ASN A 316 54.49 -4.39 0.61
C ASN A 316 53.82 -3.33 1.50
N ALA A 317 53.48 -3.72 2.72
CA ALA A 317 53.22 -2.82 3.85
C ALA A 317 54.47 -2.78 4.78
N PRO A 318 54.63 -1.76 5.65
CA PRO A 318 55.84 -1.58 6.46
C PRO A 318 56.17 -2.76 7.40
N VAL A 319 57.44 -2.85 7.79
CA VAL A 319 58.09 -4.07 8.33
C VAL A 319 57.94 -4.23 9.86
N VAL A 320 56.76 -3.93 10.41
CA VAL A 320 56.44 -4.09 11.86
C VAL A 320 55.01 -4.64 12.01
N ASP A 321 54.69 -5.31 13.12
CA ASP A 321 53.46 -6.09 13.40
C ASP A 321 52.13 -5.29 13.46
N ASP A 322 51.88 -4.41 12.49
CA ASP A 322 50.91 -3.32 12.56
C ASP A 322 49.46 -3.71 12.19
N VAL A 323 48.85 -4.56 13.04
CA VAL A 323 47.39 -4.52 13.21
C VAL A 323 46.97 -3.18 13.82
N ALA A 324 47.78 -2.68 14.74
CA ALA A 324 47.75 -1.28 15.15
C ALA A 324 49.16 -0.74 15.45
N GLY A 325 49.49 0.39 14.83
CA GLY A 325 50.75 1.10 15.07
C GLY A 325 50.58 2.26 16.06
N ILE A 326 51.67 2.70 16.69
CA ILE A 326 51.68 3.93 17.50
C ILE A 326 52.16 5.09 16.63
N MET A 327 51.32 6.10 16.44
CA MET A 327 51.67 7.32 15.70
C MET A 327 51.76 8.55 16.61
N VAL A 328 52.63 9.48 16.21
CA VAL A 328 52.83 10.81 16.79
C VAL A 328 52.66 11.83 15.66
N GLY A 329 51.58 12.62 15.69
CA GLY A 329 51.24 13.58 14.64
C GLY A 329 49.83 13.41 14.07
N ASP A 330 49.54 14.10 12.96
CA ASP A 330 48.22 14.14 12.33
C ASP A 330 48.15 13.42 10.96
N ARG A 331 46.92 13.28 10.46
CA ARG A 331 46.38 12.18 9.63
C ARG A 331 47.02 11.98 8.25
N THR A 332 47.05 10.72 7.80
CA THR A 332 47.32 10.34 6.39
C THR A 332 46.21 9.54 5.68
N ALA A 333 45.33 8.81 6.40
CA ALA A 333 44.29 7.97 5.78
C ALA A 333 42.87 8.15 6.38
N THR A 334 41.83 7.97 5.55
CA THR A 334 40.44 8.34 5.86
C THR A 334 39.61 7.26 6.59
N ARG A 335 40.15 6.05 6.80
CA ARG A 335 39.41 4.90 7.35
C ARG A 335 39.99 4.29 8.65
N GLN A 336 41.12 4.79 9.15
CA GLN A 336 41.77 4.29 10.36
C GLN A 336 40.96 4.64 11.63
N ILE A 337 40.97 3.74 12.63
CA ILE A 337 40.50 4.06 13.99
C ILE A 337 41.71 4.53 14.81
N VAL A 338 41.66 5.77 15.33
CA VAL A 338 42.79 6.43 16.01
C VAL A 338 42.40 6.73 17.45
N ILE A 339 42.84 5.87 18.37
CA ILE A 339 42.51 5.97 19.79
C ILE A 339 43.69 6.60 20.54
N ARG A 340 43.54 7.89 20.91
CA ARG A 340 44.53 8.61 21.73
C ARG A 340 44.43 8.23 23.21
N ARG A 341 45.54 8.40 23.94
CA ARG A 341 45.61 8.20 25.39
C ARG A 341 44.57 9.03 26.15
N ARG A 342 44.52 10.35 25.91
CA ARG A 342 43.46 11.27 26.35
C ARG A 342 43.11 12.23 25.21
N ASN A 343 41.83 12.51 25.03
CA ASN A 343 41.30 13.43 24.03
C ASN A 343 39.81 13.67 24.27
N ASN A 344 39.35 14.93 24.16
CA ASN A 344 37.93 15.31 24.21
C ASN A 344 37.18 15.07 22.89
N ASN A 345 37.89 14.87 21.78
CA ASN A 345 37.26 14.65 20.48
C ASN A 345 36.88 13.18 20.29
N LEU A 346 35.57 12.91 20.16
CA LEU A 346 35.04 11.62 19.76
C LEU A 346 35.27 11.36 18.27
N GLN A 347 35.85 10.22 17.91
CA GLN A 347 36.03 9.82 16.51
C GLN A 347 34.87 8.95 16.03
N PHE A 348 34.34 9.23 14.84
CA PHE A 348 33.44 8.32 14.12
C PHE A 348 34.19 7.11 13.54
N ILE A 349 33.66 5.91 13.75
CA ILE A 349 34.16 4.70 13.08
C ILE A 349 33.47 4.53 11.73
N SER A 350 34.25 4.25 10.69
CA SER A 350 33.71 3.90 9.37
C SER A 350 32.92 2.59 9.44
N ASP A 351 31.68 2.60 8.95
CA ASP A 351 30.84 1.41 8.79
C ASP A 351 31.55 0.27 8.04
N THR A 352 32.41 0.58 7.06
CA THR A 352 33.22 -0.39 6.32
C THR A 352 34.49 -0.89 7.04
N HIS A 353 34.74 -0.48 8.30
CA HIS A 353 35.89 -0.95 9.06
C HIS A 353 35.65 -2.37 9.62
N ARG A 354 36.65 -3.25 9.51
CA ARG A 354 36.52 -4.67 9.93
C ARG A 354 36.12 -4.84 11.39
N SER A 355 36.68 -4.03 12.29
CA SER A 355 36.36 -4.06 13.73
C SER A 355 35.03 -3.39 14.12
N TYR A 356 34.29 -2.78 13.19
CA TYR A 356 33.06 -2.02 13.50
C TYR A 356 32.04 -2.86 14.27
N ASP A 357 31.79 -4.07 13.78
CA ASP A 357 30.80 -4.99 14.35
C ASP A 357 31.21 -5.46 15.76
N ALA A 358 32.50 -5.76 15.97
CA ALA A 358 33.01 -6.28 17.25
C ALA A 358 33.16 -5.22 18.35
N LEU A 359 33.49 -3.98 18.00
CA LEU A 359 33.57 -2.88 18.97
C LEU A 359 32.18 -2.53 19.56
N GLN A 360 31.12 -2.73 18.78
CA GLN A 360 29.74 -2.44 19.17
C GLN A 360 29.00 -3.66 19.79
N TYR A 361 29.29 -4.87 19.33
CA TYR A 361 28.61 -6.10 19.79
C TYR A 361 29.59 -7.13 20.39
N PRO A 362 30.33 -6.79 21.47
CA PRO A 362 31.31 -7.69 22.07
C PRO A 362 30.70 -8.99 22.61
N LEU A 363 29.40 -9.05 22.93
CA LEU A 363 28.77 -10.32 23.34
C LEU A 363 28.42 -11.23 22.14
N ILE A 364 28.43 -10.71 20.92
CA ILE A 364 28.31 -11.50 19.68
C ILE A 364 29.69 -11.88 19.16
N PHE A 365 30.62 -10.91 19.14
CA PHE A 365 32.00 -11.07 18.67
C PHE A 365 32.97 -11.08 19.85
N TRP A 366 32.83 -12.09 20.71
CA TRP A 366 33.50 -12.19 22.01
C TRP A 366 35.03 -12.27 21.94
N LYS A 367 35.62 -12.85 20.88
CA LYS A 367 37.07 -12.78 20.64
C LYS A 367 37.54 -11.48 19.96
N GLY A 368 36.62 -10.55 19.65
CA GLY A 368 36.93 -9.37 18.84
C GLY A 368 37.09 -9.69 17.35
N GLN A 369 36.37 -10.70 16.83
CA GLN A 369 36.51 -11.17 15.45
C GLN A 369 36.13 -10.11 14.41
N ASP A 370 36.76 -10.17 13.23
CA ASP A 370 36.46 -9.26 12.12
C ASP A 370 35.03 -9.40 11.57
N GLY A 371 34.34 -8.27 11.48
CA GLY A 371 33.09 -8.06 10.75
C GLY A 371 33.31 -7.76 9.26
N TYR A 372 32.30 -7.20 8.59
CA TYR A 372 32.40 -6.88 7.17
C TYR A 372 33.39 -5.74 6.87
N CYS A 373 34.28 -5.97 5.91
CA CYS A 373 35.04 -4.94 5.22
C CYS A 373 34.99 -5.16 3.69
N VAL A 374 35.20 -4.09 2.92
CA VAL A 374 34.99 -4.06 1.46
C VAL A 374 35.95 -4.99 0.69
N ASN A 375 37.09 -5.37 1.28
CA ASN A 375 38.17 -6.07 0.59
C ASN A 375 38.07 -7.61 0.63
N ILE A 376 37.07 -8.18 1.30
CA ILE A 376 36.83 -9.63 1.34
C ILE A 376 36.56 -10.16 -0.07
N LYS A 377 37.35 -11.12 -0.57
CA LYS A 377 37.18 -11.70 -1.90
C LYS A 377 36.14 -12.81 -1.95
N GLN A 378 35.40 -12.87 -3.07
CA GLN A 378 34.63 -14.06 -3.43
C GLN A 378 35.60 -15.15 -3.88
N ARG A 379 35.33 -16.40 -3.52
CA ARG A 379 36.10 -17.56 -3.96
C ARG A 379 35.39 -18.31 -5.07
N ASP A 380 36.14 -18.99 -5.91
CA ASP A 380 35.59 -19.92 -6.89
C ASP A 380 35.15 -21.22 -6.16
N PRO A 381 33.92 -21.71 -6.37
CA PRO A 381 33.39 -22.83 -5.59
C PRO A 381 33.96 -24.20 -5.99
N VAL A 382 34.75 -24.29 -7.07
CA VAL A 382 35.37 -25.54 -7.54
C VAL A 382 36.86 -25.57 -7.19
N THR A 383 37.57 -24.46 -7.43
CA THR A 383 39.03 -24.36 -7.25
C THR A 383 39.44 -23.75 -5.90
N GLY A 384 38.51 -23.11 -5.17
CA GLY A 384 38.79 -22.40 -3.91
C GLY A 384 39.58 -21.09 -4.09
N ALA A 385 40.03 -20.78 -5.31
CA ALA A 385 40.84 -19.61 -5.61
C ALA A 385 40.05 -18.30 -5.46
N GLU A 386 40.74 -17.22 -5.12
CA GLU A 386 40.12 -15.90 -5.03
C GLU A 386 39.78 -15.34 -6.42
N THR A 387 38.62 -14.71 -6.53
CA THR A 387 38.15 -14.09 -7.77
C THR A 387 38.37 -12.58 -7.73
N ASN A 388 38.31 -11.94 -8.91
CA ASN A 388 38.40 -10.49 -9.04
C ASN A 388 37.20 -9.73 -8.40
N LYS A 389 36.20 -10.42 -7.83
CA LYS A 389 35.01 -9.80 -7.22
C LYS A 389 35.07 -9.88 -5.71
N ASN A 390 34.66 -8.81 -5.04
CA ASN A 390 34.55 -8.77 -3.59
C ASN A 390 33.18 -9.29 -3.13
N VAL A 391 33.10 -9.78 -1.88
CA VAL A 391 31.84 -10.13 -1.21
C VAL A 391 31.09 -8.84 -0.90
N SER A 392 29.78 -8.80 -1.18
CA SER A 392 28.96 -7.65 -0.79
C SER A 392 28.58 -7.73 0.69
N SER A 393 28.43 -6.58 1.37
CA SER A 393 27.93 -6.51 2.76
C SER A 393 26.64 -7.32 2.93
N LYS A 394 25.73 -7.21 1.97
CA LYS A 394 24.46 -7.95 1.95
C LYS A 394 24.67 -9.47 1.94
N ASP A 395 25.58 -9.99 1.10
CA ASP A 395 25.87 -11.42 1.06
C ASP A 395 26.64 -11.89 2.32
N PHE A 396 27.50 -11.05 2.89
CA PHE A 396 28.20 -11.32 4.16
C PHE A 396 27.21 -11.50 5.32
N TYR A 397 26.29 -10.55 5.52
CA TYR A 397 25.32 -10.65 6.60
C TYR A 397 24.23 -11.70 6.34
N SER A 398 23.85 -11.93 5.08
CA SER A 398 22.99 -13.07 4.71
C SER A 398 23.64 -14.41 5.12
N TYR A 399 24.93 -14.60 4.83
CA TYR A 399 25.69 -15.80 5.24
C TYR A 399 25.73 -15.99 6.77
N ARG A 400 25.92 -14.90 7.53
CA ARG A 400 25.96 -14.91 9.00
C ARG A 400 24.62 -15.29 9.65
N LEU A 401 23.49 -14.92 9.05
CA LEU A 401 22.15 -15.21 9.56
C LEU A 401 21.61 -16.61 9.17
N MET A 402 22.35 -17.40 8.39
CA MET A 402 21.92 -18.77 8.07
C MET A 402 22.14 -19.73 9.24
N ILE A 403 21.14 -20.57 9.51
CA ILE A 403 21.25 -21.78 10.35
C ILE A 403 22.02 -22.83 9.54
N ARG A 404 22.93 -23.58 10.18
CA ARG A 404 23.74 -24.64 9.56
C ARG A 404 23.58 -25.96 10.32
N SER A 405 23.67 -27.08 9.59
CA SER A 405 23.60 -28.41 10.19
C SER A 405 24.74 -28.62 11.19
N GLY A 406 24.43 -29.15 12.38
CA GLY A 406 25.41 -29.43 13.44
C GLY A 406 26.16 -28.23 14.02
N ARG A 407 25.72 -26.98 13.77
CA ARG A 407 26.42 -25.76 14.22
C ARG A 407 25.47 -24.79 14.89
N ASP A 408 25.92 -24.21 16.00
CA ASP A 408 25.17 -23.20 16.73
C ASP A 408 25.32 -21.82 16.10
N ASN A 409 24.26 -20.99 16.15
CA ASN A 409 24.30 -19.63 15.61
C ASN A 409 24.10 -18.62 16.75
N ILE A 410 25.23 -18.16 17.31
CA ILE A 410 25.32 -17.22 18.43
C ILE A 410 24.48 -15.96 18.19
N ILE A 411 24.56 -15.37 16.99
CA ILE A 411 23.78 -14.18 16.62
C ILE A 411 22.29 -14.44 16.87
N LEU A 412 21.77 -15.60 16.45
CA LEU A 412 20.36 -15.97 16.60
C LEU A 412 19.99 -16.41 18.03
N ARG A 413 20.95 -16.67 18.92
CA ARG A 413 20.71 -16.84 20.36
C ARG A 413 20.50 -15.52 21.09
N CYS A 414 21.16 -14.44 20.65
CA CYS A 414 21.16 -13.14 21.33
C CYS A 414 19.82 -12.35 21.32
N ARG A 415 18.68 -12.99 21.02
CA ARG A 415 17.29 -12.46 21.10
C ARG A 415 17.18 -10.98 20.67
N GLU A 416 16.85 -10.06 21.57
CA GLU A 416 16.67 -8.64 21.26
C GLU A 416 17.97 -7.92 20.81
N LEU A 417 19.14 -8.35 21.26
CA LEU A 417 20.42 -7.83 20.76
C LEU A 417 20.64 -8.24 19.30
N SER A 418 20.19 -9.44 18.90
CA SER A 418 20.21 -9.87 17.50
C SER A 418 19.35 -8.96 16.61
N GLN A 419 18.21 -8.48 17.10
CA GLN A 419 17.37 -7.53 16.37
C GLN A 419 18.07 -6.18 16.16
N GLN A 420 18.79 -5.69 17.18
CA GLN A 420 19.56 -4.45 17.09
C GLN A 420 20.69 -4.59 16.06
N PHE A 421 21.47 -5.67 16.16
CA PHE A 421 22.49 -6.04 15.19
C PHE A 421 21.91 -6.11 13.76
N MET A 422 20.79 -6.80 13.55
CA MET A 422 20.19 -6.93 12.22
C MET A 422 19.73 -5.59 11.60
N ILE A 423 19.23 -4.62 12.38
CA ILE A 423 18.93 -3.28 11.85
C ILE A 423 20.21 -2.54 11.47
N ASP A 424 21.18 -2.52 12.37
CA ASP A 424 22.46 -1.84 12.19
C ASP A 424 23.20 -2.36 10.95
N MET A 425 23.32 -3.68 10.81
CA MET A 425 23.94 -4.30 9.63
C MET A 425 23.17 -4.01 8.32
N TYR A 426 21.83 -3.86 8.36
CA TYR A 426 21.08 -3.39 7.20
C TYR A 426 21.34 -1.90 6.89
N VAL A 427 21.42 -1.04 7.89
CA VAL A 427 21.76 0.38 7.71
C VAL A 427 23.19 0.53 7.15
N LYS A 428 24.12 -0.34 7.54
CA LYS A 428 25.46 -0.47 6.95
C LYS A 428 25.40 -0.88 5.46
N ILE A 429 24.61 -1.90 5.10
CA ILE A 429 24.36 -2.29 3.70
C ILE A 429 23.76 -1.13 2.88
N GLU A 430 22.77 -0.43 3.44
CA GLU A 430 22.12 0.70 2.80
C GLU A 430 23.08 1.89 2.62
N SER A 431 23.86 2.21 3.65
CA SER A 431 24.85 3.29 3.64
C SER A 431 25.94 3.06 2.59
N GLU A 432 26.42 1.82 2.43
CA GLU A 432 27.35 1.45 1.35
C GLU A 432 26.75 1.69 -0.04
N ARG A 433 25.49 1.28 -0.27
CA ARG A 433 24.79 1.47 -1.55
C ARG A 433 24.52 2.95 -1.86
N LEU A 434 24.09 3.73 -0.87
CA LEU A 434 23.86 5.17 -1.01
C LEU A 434 25.18 5.93 -1.22
N ARG A 435 26.26 5.53 -0.53
CA ARG A 435 27.62 6.04 -0.74
C ARG A 435 28.13 5.76 -2.16
N TYR A 436 27.90 4.55 -2.68
CA TYR A 436 28.20 4.23 -4.07
C TYR A 436 27.45 5.15 -5.03
N LEU A 437 26.14 5.36 -4.84
CA LEU A 437 25.35 6.27 -5.66
C LEU A 437 25.87 7.71 -5.58
N ARG A 438 26.19 8.21 -4.37
CA ARG A 438 26.71 9.58 -4.15
C ARG A 438 28.06 9.80 -4.83
N TYR A 439 29.04 8.90 -4.67
CA TYR A 439 30.37 9.07 -5.29
C TYR A 439 30.42 8.71 -6.78
N ASN A 440 29.43 8.00 -7.32
CA ASN A 440 29.35 7.74 -8.76
C ASN A 440 28.34 8.66 -9.48
N GLN A 441 27.87 9.76 -8.87
CA GLN A 441 27.03 10.73 -9.57
C GLN A 441 27.67 11.26 -10.86
N GLN A 442 29.01 11.44 -10.90
CA GLN A 442 29.74 11.81 -12.13
C GLN A 442 29.61 10.76 -13.26
N LYS A 443 29.39 9.47 -12.94
CA LYS A 443 29.12 8.38 -13.91
C LYS A 443 27.62 8.17 -14.16
N LEU A 444 26.79 8.87 -13.40
CA LEU A 444 25.32 8.84 -13.47
C LEU A 444 24.76 10.19 -13.98
N ARG A 445 25.63 11.15 -14.36
CA ARG A 445 25.29 12.39 -15.07
C ARG A 445 24.41 12.00 -16.26
N ALA A 446 23.25 12.63 -16.35
CA ALA A 446 22.21 12.27 -17.29
C ALA A 446 21.58 13.53 -17.85
N GLU A 447 21.79 13.77 -19.14
CA GLU A 447 21.35 14.97 -19.83
C GLU A 447 20.71 14.58 -21.17
N GLU A 448 19.95 15.49 -21.80
CA GLU A 448 19.48 15.28 -23.17
C GLU A 448 20.65 15.43 -24.15
N TYR A 449 20.74 14.51 -25.13
CA TYR A 449 21.86 14.46 -26.08
C TYR A 449 22.07 15.77 -26.85
N ILE A 450 20.99 16.49 -27.17
CA ILE A 450 21.08 17.83 -27.79
C ILE A 450 21.86 18.80 -26.89
N HIS A 451 21.57 18.87 -25.59
CA HIS A 451 22.29 19.76 -24.67
C HIS A 451 23.76 19.35 -24.51
N LEU A 452 24.05 18.05 -24.43
CA LEU A 452 25.44 17.55 -24.39
C LEU A 452 26.22 17.93 -25.64
N ARG A 453 25.66 17.67 -26.83
CA ARG A 453 26.27 17.98 -28.12
C ARG A 453 26.48 19.49 -28.28
N ASP A 454 25.47 20.29 -27.95
CA ASP A 454 25.50 21.74 -28.11
C ASP A 454 26.43 22.41 -27.08
N ALA A 455 26.68 21.78 -25.92
CA ALA A 455 27.68 22.21 -24.95
C ALA A 455 29.12 21.92 -25.42
N ILE A 456 29.38 20.71 -25.93
CA ILE A 456 30.67 20.34 -26.53
C ILE A 456 30.98 21.26 -27.72
N ALA A 457 29.98 21.54 -28.58
CA ALA A 457 30.13 22.46 -29.70
C ALA A 457 30.40 23.93 -29.30
N LYS A 458 30.19 24.29 -28.02
CA LYS A 458 30.42 25.65 -27.48
C LYS A 458 31.62 25.74 -26.54
N ASN A 459 32.41 24.67 -26.38
CA ASN A 459 33.51 24.58 -25.39
C ASN A 459 33.07 24.97 -23.95
N ALA A 460 31.84 24.64 -23.57
CA ALA A 460 31.38 24.80 -22.19
C ALA A 460 32.01 23.72 -21.28
N ASP A 461 32.31 24.05 -20.02
CA ASP A 461 32.85 23.09 -19.06
C ASP A 461 31.82 21.98 -18.76
N THR A 462 32.18 20.72 -19.05
CA THR A 462 31.30 19.57 -18.80
C THR A 462 31.10 19.31 -17.31
N ALA A 463 31.89 19.95 -16.43
CA ALA A 463 31.68 19.92 -14.99
C ALA A 463 30.43 20.69 -14.52
N GLU A 464 30.02 21.75 -15.23
CA GLU A 464 28.87 22.60 -14.87
C GLU A 464 27.51 22.07 -15.36
N ILE A 465 27.50 20.96 -16.11
CA ILE A 465 26.31 20.45 -16.81
C ILE A 465 25.78 19.17 -16.16
N GLY A 466 24.67 19.29 -15.43
CA GLY A 466 23.90 18.17 -14.88
C GLY A 466 23.31 18.47 -13.50
N ASN A 467 22.12 17.93 -13.22
CA ASN A 467 21.40 18.16 -11.97
C ASN A 467 22.04 17.49 -10.73
N SER A 468 21.65 18.02 -9.57
CA SER A 468 21.94 17.61 -8.18
C SER A 468 21.87 16.10 -7.89
N VAL A 469 22.43 15.68 -6.74
CA VAL A 469 22.50 14.28 -6.29
C VAL A 469 21.13 13.58 -6.30
N ILE A 470 20.95 12.62 -7.21
CA ILE A 470 19.67 11.97 -7.52
C ILE A 470 19.66 10.48 -7.14
N LEU A 471 18.53 10.01 -6.58
CA LEU A 471 18.20 8.61 -6.33
C LEU A 471 17.51 7.97 -7.55
N PRO A 472 18.14 7.02 -8.26
CA PRO A 472 17.56 6.41 -9.45
C PRO A 472 16.36 5.50 -9.10
N SER A 473 15.44 5.27 -10.05
CA SER A 473 14.32 4.34 -9.87
C SER A 473 14.72 2.89 -9.65
N SER A 474 15.98 2.51 -9.96
CA SER A 474 16.56 1.23 -9.56
C SER A 474 16.78 1.08 -8.05
N TYR A 475 16.69 2.17 -7.28
CA TYR A 475 16.76 2.13 -5.82
C TYR A 475 15.36 1.92 -5.21
N VAL A 476 15.12 0.71 -4.69
CA VAL A 476 13.82 0.27 -4.15
C VAL A 476 13.39 1.14 -2.97
N GLY A 477 12.33 1.92 -3.16
CA GLY A 477 11.80 2.87 -2.19
C GLY A 477 12.14 4.34 -2.47
N SER A 478 12.96 4.64 -3.49
CA SER A 478 13.14 6.02 -3.96
C SER A 478 11.83 6.61 -4.53
N PRO A 479 11.63 7.94 -4.52
CA PRO A 479 10.41 8.55 -5.07
C PRO A 479 10.10 8.10 -6.51
N ARG A 480 11.13 7.99 -7.37
CA ARG A 480 10.98 7.51 -8.76
C ARG A 480 10.58 6.04 -8.84
N HIS A 481 11.19 5.16 -8.04
CA HIS A 481 10.81 3.74 -7.97
C HIS A 481 9.33 3.57 -7.63
N MET A 482 8.86 4.32 -6.63
CA MET A 482 7.48 4.28 -6.17
C MET A 482 6.52 4.80 -7.24
N GLN A 483 6.87 5.90 -7.91
CA GLN A 483 6.11 6.46 -9.02
C GLN A 483 6.03 5.51 -10.23
N GLU A 484 7.14 4.84 -10.60
CA GLU A 484 7.16 3.83 -11.65
C GLU A 484 6.24 2.64 -11.32
N TYR A 485 6.28 2.13 -10.07
CA TYR A 485 5.43 0.99 -9.68
C TYR A 485 3.93 1.32 -9.73
N ILE A 486 3.55 2.57 -9.45
CA ILE A 486 2.16 3.06 -9.63
C ILE A 486 1.79 3.11 -11.11
N GLN A 487 2.68 3.64 -11.97
CA GLN A 487 2.44 3.70 -13.41
C GLN A 487 2.35 2.28 -14.03
N ASP A 488 3.11 1.32 -13.49
CA ASP A 488 3.01 -0.09 -13.85
C ASP A 488 1.67 -0.70 -13.39
N ALA A 489 1.21 -0.41 -12.16
CA ALA A 489 -0.13 -0.82 -11.69
C ALA A 489 -1.27 -0.26 -12.57
N MET A 490 -1.17 1.03 -12.92
CA MET A 490 -2.13 1.69 -13.82
C MET A 490 -2.08 1.13 -15.25
N THR A 491 -0.98 0.49 -15.66
CA THR A 491 -0.88 -0.20 -16.95
C THR A 491 -1.72 -1.48 -16.97
N PHE A 492 -1.74 -2.26 -15.88
CA PHE A 492 -2.68 -3.38 -15.74
C PHE A 492 -4.14 -2.89 -15.73
N VAL A 493 -4.43 -1.77 -15.07
CA VAL A 493 -5.78 -1.17 -15.07
C VAL A 493 -6.21 -0.73 -16.47
N ARG A 494 -5.31 -0.12 -17.26
CA ARG A 494 -5.59 0.28 -18.64
C ARG A 494 -5.85 -0.92 -19.55
N GLU A 495 -5.04 -1.98 -19.42
CA GLU A 495 -5.09 -3.14 -20.31
C GLU A 495 -6.20 -4.14 -19.95
N TYR A 496 -6.51 -4.31 -18.66
CA TYR A 496 -7.37 -5.38 -18.16
C TYR A 496 -8.58 -4.88 -17.34
N GLY A 497 -8.70 -3.57 -17.13
CA GLY A 497 -9.76 -2.96 -16.32
C GLY A 497 -9.52 -3.09 -14.82
N ARG A 498 -10.59 -2.97 -14.02
CA ARG A 498 -10.50 -3.10 -12.54
C ARG A 498 -10.07 -4.52 -12.10
N PRO A 499 -9.32 -4.66 -10.99
CA PRO A 499 -9.03 -5.96 -10.40
C PRO A 499 -10.31 -6.70 -9.99
N CYS A 500 -10.21 -8.02 -9.79
CA CYS A 500 -11.31 -8.85 -9.29
C CYS A 500 -11.29 -8.92 -7.76
N LEU A 501 -10.12 -9.23 -7.18
CA LEU A 501 -9.93 -9.32 -5.73
C LEU A 501 -8.79 -8.41 -5.26
N PHE A 502 -8.99 -7.84 -4.07
CA PHE A 502 -7.95 -7.28 -3.22
C PHE A 502 -7.82 -8.16 -1.98
N ILE A 503 -6.63 -8.72 -1.77
CA ILE A 503 -6.36 -9.66 -0.66
C ILE A 503 -5.27 -9.04 0.20
N THR A 504 -5.44 -9.07 1.53
CA THR A 504 -4.33 -8.79 2.44
C THR A 504 -3.96 -10.03 3.23
N PHE A 505 -2.66 -10.29 3.41
CA PHE A 505 -2.15 -11.49 4.06
C PHE A 505 -1.11 -11.12 5.12
N THR A 506 -1.39 -11.41 6.39
CA THR A 506 -0.48 -11.12 7.51
C THR A 506 0.24 -12.39 7.96
N CYS A 507 1.53 -12.30 8.24
CA CYS A 507 2.29 -13.40 8.84
C CYS A 507 1.66 -13.86 10.17
N ASN A 508 1.42 -15.17 10.32
CA ASN A 508 1.02 -15.76 11.60
C ASN A 508 2.27 -16.25 12.36
N PRO A 509 2.65 -15.64 13.49
CA PRO A 509 3.80 -16.07 14.28
C PRO A 509 3.62 -17.44 14.96
N LYS A 510 2.40 -18.00 14.96
CA LYS A 510 2.09 -19.34 15.51
C LYS A 510 2.17 -20.48 14.48
N TRP A 511 2.57 -20.22 13.23
CA TRP A 511 2.77 -21.28 12.24
C TRP A 511 3.79 -22.32 12.73
N GLN A 512 3.51 -23.60 12.47
CA GLN A 512 4.35 -24.72 12.91
C GLN A 512 5.78 -24.60 12.37
N GLU A 513 5.94 -24.11 11.13
CA GLU A 513 7.25 -23.89 10.50
C GLU A 513 8.04 -22.73 11.15
N ILE A 514 7.41 -21.91 11.99
CA ILE A 514 8.09 -20.94 12.86
C ILE A 514 8.35 -21.56 14.22
N THR A 515 7.32 -22.10 14.89
CA THR A 515 7.41 -22.54 16.28
C THR A 515 8.33 -23.73 16.48
N SER A 516 8.42 -24.65 15.52
CA SER A 516 9.35 -25.79 15.53
C SER A 516 10.84 -25.40 15.38
N LEU A 517 11.13 -24.17 14.94
CA LEU A 517 12.50 -23.66 14.73
C LEU A 517 12.93 -22.65 15.83
N LEU A 518 12.11 -22.44 16.85
CA LEU A 518 12.44 -21.64 18.02
C LEU A 518 13.33 -22.44 18.99
N LEU A 519 14.38 -21.81 19.49
CA LEU A 519 15.19 -22.39 20.57
C LEU A 519 14.45 -22.29 21.92
N PRO A 520 14.85 -23.07 22.95
CA PRO A 520 14.27 -22.96 24.30
C PRO A 520 14.18 -21.52 24.82
N GLY A 521 13.01 -21.15 25.36
CA GLY A 521 12.70 -19.81 25.83
C GLY A 521 12.61 -18.72 24.74
N GLN A 522 12.75 -19.05 23.44
CA GLN A 522 12.47 -18.12 22.35
C GLN A 522 10.97 -18.06 22.01
N ASN A 523 10.58 -16.94 21.41
CA ASN A 523 9.29 -16.73 20.77
C ASN A 523 9.53 -16.19 19.35
N ALA A 524 8.48 -16.06 18.54
CA ALA A 524 8.62 -15.59 17.15
C ALA A 524 9.23 -14.18 17.01
N ILE A 525 9.07 -13.26 17.97
CA ILE A 525 9.66 -11.91 17.86
C ILE A 525 11.18 -11.94 18.05
N HIS A 526 11.73 -12.96 18.73
CA HIS A 526 13.19 -13.14 18.80
C HIS A 526 13.80 -13.66 17.49
N ARG A 527 12.97 -14.19 16.56
CA ARG A 527 13.41 -14.92 15.36
C ARG A 527 12.77 -14.37 14.08
N HIS A 528 13.10 -13.11 13.79
CA HIS A 528 12.70 -12.44 12.56
C HIS A 528 13.33 -13.06 11.30
N ASP A 529 14.49 -13.72 11.43
CA ASP A 529 15.11 -14.54 10.38
C ASP A 529 14.16 -15.64 9.87
N ILE A 530 13.58 -16.45 10.77
CA ILE A 530 12.60 -17.48 10.40
C ILE A 530 11.29 -16.83 9.96
N THR A 531 10.80 -15.84 10.69
CA THR A 531 9.50 -15.19 10.41
C THR A 531 9.45 -14.62 8.98
N ALA A 532 10.51 -13.93 8.55
CA ALA A 532 10.62 -13.41 7.18
C ALA A 532 10.70 -14.53 6.13
N ARG A 533 11.50 -15.58 6.38
CA ARG A 533 11.68 -16.72 5.46
C ARG A 533 10.39 -17.52 5.28
N VAL A 534 9.73 -17.91 6.38
CA VAL A 534 8.45 -18.63 6.35
C VAL A 534 7.37 -17.79 5.69
N PHE A 535 7.26 -16.49 6.00
CA PHE A 535 6.28 -15.63 5.33
C PHE A 535 6.54 -15.52 3.82
N LYS A 536 7.80 -15.38 3.36
CA LYS A 536 8.10 -15.35 1.92
C LYS A 536 7.74 -16.67 1.24
N GLN A 537 7.98 -17.82 1.89
CA GLN A 537 7.57 -19.12 1.35
C GLN A 537 6.05 -19.29 1.32
N LYS A 538 5.33 -18.92 2.39
CA LYS A 538 3.86 -18.95 2.45
C LYS A 538 3.22 -17.96 1.45
N LEU A 539 3.81 -16.78 1.23
CA LEU A 539 3.36 -15.81 0.22
C LEU A 539 3.55 -16.36 -1.20
N ASN A 540 4.71 -16.97 -1.49
CA ASN A 540 4.95 -17.65 -2.77
C ASN A 540 3.94 -18.80 -2.99
N SER A 541 3.65 -19.58 -1.93
CA SER A 541 2.64 -20.64 -1.94
C SER A 541 1.24 -20.09 -2.21
N LEU A 542 0.80 -19.04 -1.50
CA LEU A 542 -0.49 -18.36 -1.71
C LEU A 542 -0.65 -17.83 -3.14
N ILE A 543 0.37 -17.14 -3.67
CA ILE A 543 0.34 -16.65 -5.06
C ILE A 543 0.28 -17.84 -6.02
N SER A 544 1.05 -18.92 -5.81
CA SER A 544 0.98 -20.12 -6.66
C SER A 544 -0.39 -20.82 -6.59
N PHE A 545 -0.98 -20.91 -5.40
CA PHE A 545 -2.29 -21.52 -5.15
C PHE A 545 -3.40 -20.78 -5.90
N ILE A 546 -3.39 -19.45 -5.91
CA ILE A 546 -4.37 -18.67 -6.66
C ILE A 546 -4.07 -18.69 -8.17
N THR A 547 -2.81 -18.48 -8.54
CA THR A 547 -2.46 -18.10 -9.93
C THR A 547 -2.09 -19.28 -10.83
N LYS A 548 -1.53 -20.36 -10.29
CA LYS A 548 -1.12 -21.56 -11.04
C LYS A 548 -2.03 -22.77 -10.82
N LEU A 549 -2.66 -22.85 -9.65
CA LEU A 549 -3.66 -23.90 -9.35
C LEU A 549 -5.09 -23.42 -9.63
N HIS A 550 -5.28 -22.14 -9.95
CA HIS A 550 -6.53 -21.59 -10.46
C HIS A 550 -7.74 -21.81 -9.53
N VAL A 551 -7.54 -21.73 -8.20
CA VAL A 551 -8.62 -21.98 -7.22
C VAL A 551 -9.80 -21.01 -7.31
N PHE A 552 -9.60 -19.83 -7.90
CA PHE A 552 -10.68 -18.88 -8.25
C PHE A 552 -10.96 -18.83 -9.77
N GLY A 553 -10.33 -19.68 -10.56
CA GLY A 553 -10.32 -19.65 -12.02
C GLY A 553 -8.97 -19.18 -12.61
N PRO A 554 -8.83 -19.16 -13.94
CA PRO A 554 -7.61 -18.74 -14.62
C PRO A 554 -7.25 -17.28 -14.28
N THR A 555 -5.99 -17.04 -13.90
CA THR A 555 -5.50 -15.67 -13.59
C THR A 555 -4.95 -15.00 -14.85
N ARG A 556 -5.33 -13.75 -15.08
CA ARG A 556 -4.89 -12.91 -16.20
C ARG A 556 -3.67 -12.06 -15.84
N CYS A 557 -3.66 -11.47 -14.66
CA CYS A 557 -2.49 -10.82 -14.07
C CYS A 557 -2.64 -10.71 -12.54
N TRP A 558 -1.53 -10.47 -11.86
CA TRP A 558 -1.49 -10.19 -10.43
C TRP A 558 -0.32 -9.27 -10.07
N MET A 559 -0.42 -8.61 -8.92
CA MET A 559 0.70 -7.91 -8.31
C MET A 559 0.54 -7.83 -6.80
N TYR A 560 1.63 -7.66 -6.07
CA TYR A 560 1.60 -7.40 -4.64
C TYR A 560 2.61 -6.34 -4.18
N SER A 561 2.42 -5.88 -2.95
CA SER A 561 3.38 -5.09 -2.18
C SER A 561 3.42 -5.58 -0.74
N VAL A 562 4.61 -5.82 -0.19
CA VAL A 562 4.81 -6.14 1.24
C VAL A 562 5.00 -4.84 2.03
N GLU A 563 4.42 -4.77 3.22
CA GLU A 563 4.74 -3.79 4.27
C GLU A 563 4.87 -4.50 5.62
N TRP A 564 5.26 -3.76 6.67
CA TRP A 564 5.37 -4.30 8.03
C TRP A 564 4.33 -3.63 8.93
N GLN A 565 3.26 -4.36 9.26
CA GLN A 565 2.16 -3.86 10.10
C GLN A 565 2.32 -4.28 11.57
N LYS A 566 1.57 -3.60 12.46
CA LYS A 566 1.48 -3.88 13.90
C LYS A 566 2.89 -3.96 14.54
N ARG A 567 3.20 -5.06 15.25
CA ARG A 567 4.50 -5.34 15.89
C ARG A 567 5.58 -5.76 14.87
N GLY A 568 5.71 -5.02 13.77
CA GLY A 568 6.71 -5.27 12.72
C GLY A 568 6.54 -6.60 11.98
N LEU A 569 5.33 -7.17 11.88
CA LEU A 569 5.11 -8.42 11.15
C LEU A 569 4.94 -8.16 9.64
N PRO A 570 5.50 -9.00 8.75
CA PRO A 570 5.26 -8.94 7.32
C PRO A 570 3.78 -9.04 6.97
N HIS A 571 3.34 -8.20 6.04
CA HIS A 571 1.97 -8.10 5.57
C HIS A 571 1.96 -7.78 4.07
N ALA A 572 1.31 -8.60 3.26
CA ALA A 572 1.21 -8.41 1.82
C ALA A 572 -0.16 -7.83 1.43
N HIS A 573 -0.16 -6.84 0.55
CA HIS A 573 -1.31 -6.34 -0.20
C HIS A 573 -1.26 -6.90 -1.61
N ILE A 574 -2.25 -7.69 -2.02
CA ILE A 574 -2.25 -8.50 -3.24
C ILE A 574 -3.46 -8.11 -4.10
N LEU A 575 -3.26 -8.03 -5.42
CA LEU A 575 -4.29 -7.78 -6.42
C LEU A 575 -4.28 -8.84 -7.48
N ILE A 576 -5.48 -9.26 -7.89
CA ILE A 576 -5.65 -10.36 -8.84
C ILE A 576 -6.76 -10.02 -9.81
N TRP A 577 -6.46 -10.20 -11.10
CA TRP A 577 -7.41 -10.14 -12.21
C TRP A 577 -7.57 -11.57 -12.73
N PHE A 578 -8.79 -12.09 -12.71
CA PHE A 578 -9.11 -13.35 -13.35
C PHE A 578 -9.47 -13.13 -14.83
N VAL A 579 -9.38 -14.18 -15.64
CA VAL A 579 -9.87 -14.17 -17.03
C VAL A 579 -11.39 -14.02 -17.02
N ASP A 580 -12.06 -14.86 -16.22
CA ASP A 580 -13.49 -14.78 -15.94
C ASP A 580 -13.73 -13.91 -14.71
N LYS A 581 -14.55 -12.86 -14.84
CA LYS A 581 -14.86 -11.97 -13.72
C LYS A 581 -15.86 -12.61 -12.76
N ILE A 582 -15.59 -12.50 -11.46
CA ILE A 582 -16.51 -12.88 -10.38
C ILE A 582 -17.81 -12.09 -10.55
N ARG A 583 -18.96 -12.77 -10.56
CA ARG A 583 -20.29 -12.15 -10.64
C ARG A 583 -20.79 -11.79 -9.25
N ALA A 584 -21.81 -10.92 -9.16
CA ALA A 584 -22.39 -10.54 -7.88
C ALA A 584 -22.99 -11.75 -7.13
N GLU A 585 -23.66 -12.64 -7.86
CA GLU A 585 -24.22 -13.92 -7.38
C GLU A 585 -23.17 -14.90 -6.82
N ASP A 586 -21.92 -14.81 -7.28
CA ASP A 586 -20.84 -15.69 -6.81
C ASP A 586 -20.24 -15.25 -5.46
N ILE A 587 -20.39 -13.98 -5.05
CA ILE A 587 -19.57 -13.38 -3.97
C ILE A 587 -19.70 -14.16 -2.66
N ASP A 588 -20.93 -14.52 -2.26
CA ASP A 588 -21.21 -15.22 -1.00
C ASP A 588 -20.71 -16.68 -0.99
N SER A 589 -20.34 -17.25 -2.14
CA SER A 589 -19.66 -18.55 -2.21
C SER A 589 -18.14 -18.44 -2.00
N LEU A 590 -17.56 -17.27 -2.27
CA LEU A 590 -16.12 -17.03 -2.27
C LEU A 590 -15.62 -16.30 -1.03
N ILE A 591 -16.44 -15.38 -0.50
CA ILE A 591 -16.12 -14.45 0.57
C ILE A 591 -17.22 -14.52 1.63
N SER A 592 -16.84 -14.79 2.87
CA SER A 592 -17.70 -14.76 4.05
C SER A 592 -17.30 -13.60 4.96
N ALA A 593 -18.30 -13.01 5.62
CA ALA A 593 -18.11 -12.13 6.76
C ALA A 593 -18.87 -12.65 8.00
N GLU A 594 -19.03 -13.98 8.08
CA GLU A 594 -19.76 -14.68 9.12
C GLU A 594 -18.82 -15.62 9.90
N ILE A 595 -19.08 -15.81 11.19
CA ILE A 595 -18.47 -16.84 12.03
C ILE A 595 -18.99 -18.21 11.53
N PRO A 596 -18.10 -19.18 11.21
CA PRO A 596 -18.50 -20.53 10.82
C PRO A 596 -19.32 -21.24 11.91
N ASP A 597 -20.13 -22.22 11.54
CA ASP A 597 -20.76 -23.10 12.52
C ASP A 597 -19.74 -24.16 12.98
N PRO A 598 -19.32 -24.19 14.26
CA PRO A 598 -18.32 -25.13 14.76
C PRO A 598 -18.74 -26.60 14.62
N SER A 599 -20.05 -26.90 14.57
CA SER A 599 -20.55 -28.26 14.32
C SER A 599 -20.32 -28.73 12.88
N THR A 600 -19.99 -27.81 11.97
CA THR A 600 -19.69 -28.09 10.55
C THR A 600 -18.22 -27.88 10.19
N ASP A 601 -17.55 -26.91 10.81
CA ASP A 601 -16.16 -26.57 10.51
C ASP A 601 -15.45 -25.94 11.72
N GLN A 602 -15.17 -26.77 12.74
CA GLN A 602 -14.44 -26.35 13.94
C GLN A 602 -13.09 -25.68 13.60
N LEU A 603 -12.35 -26.22 12.62
CA LEU A 603 -11.03 -25.66 12.26
C LEU A 603 -11.15 -24.25 11.65
N LEU A 604 -12.12 -24.01 10.76
CA LEU A 604 -12.35 -22.67 10.23
C LEU A 604 -12.90 -21.75 11.33
N PHE A 605 -13.76 -22.24 12.23
CA PHE A 605 -14.25 -21.48 13.39
C PHE A 605 -13.08 -20.98 14.26
N ASP A 606 -12.15 -21.86 14.64
CA ASP A 606 -10.97 -21.53 15.44
C ASP A 606 -10.08 -20.50 14.73
N ILE A 607 -9.88 -20.66 13.41
CA ILE A 607 -9.11 -19.73 12.58
C ILE A 607 -9.79 -18.35 12.49
N VAL A 608 -11.11 -18.31 12.29
CA VAL A 608 -11.88 -17.05 12.14
C VAL A 608 -11.95 -16.30 13.46
N THR A 609 -12.33 -16.98 14.55
CA THR A 609 -12.42 -16.38 15.90
C THR A 609 -11.07 -15.86 16.40
N THR A 610 -9.97 -16.54 16.06
CA THR A 610 -8.60 -16.13 16.40
C THR A 610 -8.07 -15.00 15.50
N ASN A 611 -8.17 -15.15 14.17
CA ASN A 611 -7.43 -14.32 13.21
C ASN A 611 -8.28 -13.27 12.47
N MET A 612 -9.59 -13.49 12.29
CA MET A 612 -10.45 -12.66 11.45
C MET A 612 -11.41 -11.75 12.24
N ILE A 613 -11.38 -11.76 13.57
CA ILE A 613 -12.18 -10.84 14.38
C ILE A 613 -11.48 -9.47 14.51
N HIS A 614 -12.19 -8.42 14.12
CA HIS A 614 -11.81 -7.05 14.44
C HIS A 614 -12.16 -6.75 15.90
N GLY A 615 -11.21 -6.21 16.67
CA GLY A 615 -11.49 -5.73 18.03
C GLY A 615 -11.61 -6.83 19.10
N PRO A 616 -12.37 -6.58 20.19
CA PRO A 616 -13.30 -5.48 20.39
C PRO A 616 -12.62 -4.10 20.43
N CYS A 617 -13.38 -3.10 20.01
CA CYS A 617 -13.03 -1.69 20.09
C CYS A 617 -14.30 -0.85 20.35
N GLY A 618 -14.24 0.46 20.25
CA GLY A 618 -15.41 1.32 20.51
C GLY A 618 -15.70 1.41 22.00
N ILE A 619 -16.97 1.29 22.37
CA ILE A 619 -17.42 1.32 23.77
C ILE A 619 -16.80 0.16 24.57
N LEU A 620 -16.70 -1.03 23.94
CA LEU A 620 -16.16 -2.25 24.56
C LEU A 620 -14.65 -2.16 24.87
N ASN A 621 -13.89 -1.37 24.12
CA ASN A 621 -12.48 -1.10 24.41
C ASN A 621 -12.00 0.19 23.72
N ARG A 622 -12.08 1.31 24.46
CA ARG A 622 -11.64 2.63 23.98
C ARG A 622 -10.13 2.74 23.74
N SER A 623 -9.32 1.87 24.36
CA SER A 623 -7.85 1.87 24.24
C SER A 623 -7.31 1.17 22.97
N SER A 624 -8.19 0.60 22.14
CA SER A 624 -7.79 -0.11 20.92
C SER A 624 -7.08 0.80 19.91
N LEU A 625 -5.97 0.34 19.32
CA LEU A 625 -5.17 1.09 18.32
C LEU A 625 -5.93 1.52 17.06
N CYS A 626 -7.13 1.01 16.81
CA CYS A 626 -8.00 1.42 15.70
C CYS A 626 -8.94 2.59 16.04
N MET A 627 -8.93 3.05 17.29
CA MET A 627 -9.75 4.15 17.79
C MET A 627 -9.08 5.49 17.51
N VAL A 628 -9.82 6.39 16.87
CA VAL A 628 -9.46 7.81 16.68
C VAL A 628 -10.74 8.59 16.96
N ASP A 629 -10.63 9.67 17.74
CA ASP A 629 -11.76 10.54 18.14
C ASP A 629 -12.97 9.77 18.70
N GLY A 630 -12.70 8.75 19.53
CA GLY A 630 -13.73 7.91 20.14
C GLY A 630 -14.46 6.96 19.18
N LYS A 631 -14.09 6.91 17.89
CA LYS A 631 -14.71 6.05 16.86
C LYS A 631 -13.70 5.07 16.27
N CYS A 632 -14.17 3.90 15.85
CA CYS A 632 -13.33 2.94 15.13
C CYS A 632 -13.08 3.44 13.70
N THR A 633 -11.81 3.66 13.33
CA THR A 633 -11.37 4.06 11.99
C THR A 633 -11.80 3.09 10.88
N LYS A 634 -12.06 1.83 11.23
CA LYS A 634 -12.56 0.78 10.32
C LYS A 634 -14.08 0.62 10.34
N ARG A 635 -14.79 1.43 11.14
CA ARG A 635 -16.24 1.43 11.35
C ARG A 635 -16.74 0.03 11.75
N PHE A 636 -16.21 -0.49 12.85
CA PHE A 636 -16.70 -1.70 13.52
C PHE A 636 -17.35 -1.31 14.88
N PRO A 637 -18.39 -2.03 15.34
CA PRO A 637 -19.07 -3.14 14.66
C PRO A 637 -19.75 -2.71 13.35
N LYS A 638 -19.97 -3.67 12.44
CA LYS A 638 -20.75 -3.49 11.20
C LYS A 638 -22.24 -3.68 11.47
N ASP A 639 -23.07 -3.27 10.52
CA ASP A 639 -24.50 -3.58 10.55
C ASP A 639 -24.74 -5.04 10.12
N PHE A 640 -25.85 -5.63 10.59
CA PHE A 640 -26.32 -6.92 10.09
C PHE A 640 -26.98 -6.75 8.73
N ILE A 641 -26.79 -7.72 7.84
CA ILE A 641 -27.43 -7.76 6.51
C ILE A 641 -27.56 -9.20 6.04
N ASN A 642 -28.71 -9.56 5.47
CA ASN A 642 -29.04 -10.95 5.13
C ASN A 642 -28.41 -11.44 3.82
N ASP A 643 -28.00 -10.52 2.94
CA ASP A 643 -27.41 -10.82 1.62
C ASP A 643 -26.32 -9.78 1.31
N THR A 644 -25.31 -10.14 0.50
CA THR A 644 -24.27 -9.17 0.10
C THR A 644 -24.80 -8.14 -0.91
N VAL A 645 -24.64 -6.85 -0.58
CA VAL A 645 -25.06 -5.74 -1.45
C VAL A 645 -23.85 -5.11 -2.14
N THR A 646 -23.81 -5.20 -3.46
CA THR A 646 -22.81 -4.52 -4.30
C THR A 646 -23.26 -3.10 -4.66
N HIS A 647 -22.62 -2.09 -4.08
CA HIS A 647 -22.83 -0.69 -4.50
C HIS A 647 -21.91 -0.30 -5.67
N ILE A 648 -22.35 0.68 -6.46
CA ILE A 648 -21.57 1.31 -7.54
C ILE A 648 -20.25 1.90 -7.00
N ASP A 649 -20.21 2.28 -5.72
CA ASP A 649 -19.29 3.29 -5.22
C ASP A 649 -18.53 2.90 -3.93
N GLY A 650 -18.18 1.62 -3.78
CA GLY A 650 -17.37 1.08 -2.68
C GLY A 650 -16.93 -0.38 -2.88
N TYR A 651 -16.39 -0.99 -1.81
CA TYR A 651 -16.40 -2.46 -1.65
C TYR A 651 -17.84 -2.92 -1.33
N PRO A 652 -18.22 -4.18 -1.58
CA PRO A 652 -19.53 -4.70 -1.21
C PRO A 652 -19.78 -4.65 0.31
N ILE A 653 -21.04 -4.52 0.70
CA ILE A 653 -21.46 -4.76 2.08
C ILE A 653 -21.78 -6.25 2.18
N TYR A 654 -20.84 -7.02 2.72
CA TYR A 654 -20.99 -8.48 2.81
C TYR A 654 -22.06 -8.92 3.80
N ARG A 655 -22.72 -10.04 3.48
CA ARG A 655 -23.66 -10.76 4.35
C ARG A 655 -23.10 -10.96 5.77
N ARG A 656 -23.92 -10.59 6.75
CA ARG A 656 -23.70 -10.72 8.19
C ARG A 656 -25.05 -10.97 8.84
N ARG A 657 -25.49 -12.22 8.92
CA ARG A 657 -26.77 -12.53 9.56
C ARG A 657 -26.68 -12.35 11.08
N SER A 658 -27.76 -11.90 11.71
CA SER A 658 -27.91 -11.96 13.17
C SER A 658 -28.13 -13.41 13.62
N THR A 659 -27.93 -13.70 14.91
CA THR A 659 -28.18 -15.03 15.50
C THR A 659 -29.63 -15.51 15.26
N GLU A 660 -30.60 -14.59 15.36
CA GLU A 660 -32.01 -14.83 15.03
C GLU A 660 -32.23 -15.28 13.56
N ASN A 661 -31.35 -14.87 12.64
CA ASN A 661 -31.39 -15.21 11.21
C ASN A 661 -30.35 -16.29 10.83
N GLY A 662 -29.91 -17.10 11.79
CA GLY A 662 -28.96 -18.20 11.56
C GLY A 662 -27.50 -17.77 11.40
N GLY A 663 -27.15 -16.59 11.89
CA GLY A 663 -25.76 -16.20 12.18
C GLY A 663 -25.25 -16.86 13.47
N GLN A 664 -23.95 -16.72 13.75
CA GLN A 664 -23.30 -17.30 14.92
C GLN A 664 -22.66 -16.19 15.78
N SER A 665 -22.43 -16.48 17.06
CA SER A 665 -21.61 -15.65 17.96
C SER A 665 -20.79 -16.54 18.90
N PHE A 666 -19.81 -15.95 19.59
CA PHE A 666 -19.00 -16.65 20.59
C PHE A 666 -18.52 -15.72 21.70
N ILE A 667 -18.32 -16.28 22.89
CA ILE A 667 -17.80 -15.53 24.04
C ILE A 667 -16.28 -15.38 23.95
N LYS A 668 -15.79 -14.15 24.15
CA LYS A 668 -14.37 -13.81 24.14
C LYS A 668 -14.01 -13.04 25.42
N THR A 669 -13.27 -13.67 26.32
CA THR A 669 -12.81 -13.08 27.59
C THR A 669 -11.69 -12.06 27.34
N ILE A 670 -11.91 -10.81 27.76
CA ILE A 670 -10.99 -9.68 27.54
C ILE A 670 -10.96 -8.80 28.80
N SER A 671 -9.76 -8.55 29.32
CA SER A 671 -9.57 -7.76 30.56
C SER A 671 -10.44 -8.27 31.73
N ASN A 672 -10.57 -9.60 31.85
CA ASN A 672 -11.41 -10.31 32.82
C ASN A 672 -12.93 -10.06 32.69
N ALA A 673 -13.41 -9.59 31.54
CA ALA A 673 -14.83 -9.52 31.20
C ALA A 673 -15.14 -10.40 29.98
N ASP A 674 -16.24 -11.14 30.05
CA ASP A 674 -16.73 -11.94 28.93
C ASP A 674 -17.58 -11.08 27.99
N ILE A 675 -17.21 -11.07 26.71
CA ILE A 675 -17.86 -10.27 25.67
C ILE A 675 -18.38 -11.22 24.59
N ASP A 676 -19.67 -11.14 24.29
CA ASP A 676 -20.26 -11.84 23.14
C ASP A 676 -19.87 -11.13 21.83
N ILE A 677 -19.27 -11.90 20.92
CA ILE A 677 -18.75 -11.44 19.63
C ILE A 677 -19.52 -12.14 18.52
N ASP A 678 -20.31 -11.36 17.79
CA ASP A 678 -21.11 -11.81 16.65
C ASP A 678 -20.50 -11.44 15.28
N ASN A 679 -21.23 -11.82 14.22
CA ASN A 679 -20.92 -11.55 12.81
C ASN A 679 -20.60 -10.08 12.47
N ARG A 680 -20.97 -9.09 13.31
CA ARG A 680 -20.65 -7.66 13.05
C ARG A 680 -19.17 -7.34 13.18
N TRP A 681 -18.40 -8.20 13.85
CA TRP A 681 -16.97 -8.01 14.12
C TRP A 681 -16.03 -8.71 13.12
N VAL A 682 -16.57 -9.56 12.25
CA VAL A 682 -15.76 -10.38 11.32
C VAL A 682 -15.19 -9.53 10.18
N VAL A 683 -13.90 -9.66 9.92
CA VAL A 683 -13.20 -9.12 8.74
C VAL A 683 -13.45 -10.07 7.56
N PRO A 684 -13.88 -9.58 6.38
CA PRO A 684 -14.21 -10.44 5.23
C PRO A 684 -13.06 -11.38 4.84
N TYR A 685 -13.35 -12.66 4.63
CA TYR A 685 -12.35 -13.68 4.36
C TYR A 685 -12.85 -14.70 3.34
N SER A 686 -11.94 -15.41 2.67
CA SER A 686 -12.31 -16.59 1.88
C SER A 686 -12.12 -17.85 2.74
N PRO A 687 -13.17 -18.68 2.95
CA PRO A 687 -13.06 -19.92 3.73
C PRO A 687 -11.88 -20.80 3.31
N LEU A 688 -11.72 -20.99 1.99
CA LEU A 688 -10.62 -21.75 1.41
C LEU A 688 -9.25 -21.17 1.82
N LEU A 689 -9.02 -19.87 1.60
CA LEU A 689 -7.71 -19.27 1.88
C LEU A 689 -7.38 -19.26 3.38
N SER A 690 -8.36 -18.89 4.23
CA SER A 690 -8.18 -18.86 5.68
C SER A 690 -7.84 -20.25 6.23
N LYS A 691 -8.55 -21.30 5.81
CA LYS A 691 -8.28 -22.68 6.23
C LYS A 691 -6.95 -23.23 5.69
N THR A 692 -6.63 -22.91 4.43
CA THR A 692 -5.38 -23.37 3.79
C THR A 692 -4.13 -22.79 4.45
N PHE A 693 -4.18 -21.52 4.89
CA PHE A 693 -2.99 -20.80 5.37
C PHE A 693 -2.99 -20.45 6.86
N ASN A 694 -4.08 -20.65 7.60
CA ASN A 694 -4.23 -20.34 9.03
C ASN A 694 -3.60 -18.99 9.42
N ALA A 695 -4.19 -17.90 8.95
CA ALA A 695 -3.67 -16.56 9.13
C ALA A 695 -4.77 -15.49 8.96
N HIS A 696 -4.46 -14.24 9.33
CA HIS A 696 -5.33 -13.11 9.01
C HIS A 696 -5.25 -12.80 7.51
N ILE A 697 -6.24 -13.27 6.75
CA ILE A 697 -6.39 -13.05 5.30
C ILE A 697 -7.68 -12.28 5.01
N ASN A 698 -7.60 -10.96 4.81
CA ASN A 698 -8.76 -10.18 4.37
C ASN A 698 -8.96 -10.40 2.86
N VAL A 699 -10.19 -10.67 2.41
CA VAL A 699 -10.51 -10.85 0.98
C VAL A 699 -11.64 -9.92 0.61
N GLU A 700 -11.38 -9.02 -0.34
CA GLU A 700 -12.31 -7.98 -0.77
C GLU A 700 -12.60 -8.08 -2.27
N SER A 701 -13.88 -8.15 -2.64
CA SER A 701 -14.31 -8.09 -4.04
C SER A 701 -14.26 -6.64 -4.55
N CYS A 702 -13.62 -6.43 -5.70
CA CYS A 702 -13.36 -5.10 -6.25
C CYS A 702 -14.49 -4.62 -7.18
N SER A 703 -15.61 -4.20 -6.59
CA SER A 703 -16.78 -3.66 -7.31
C SER A 703 -16.56 -2.26 -7.92
N SER A 704 -15.64 -1.45 -7.39
CA SER A 704 -15.47 -0.03 -7.78
C SER A 704 -14.02 0.35 -8.10
N VAL A 705 -13.85 1.37 -8.95
CA VAL A 705 -12.54 2.00 -9.25
C VAL A 705 -11.90 2.60 -7.99
N LYS A 706 -12.66 2.85 -6.91
CA LYS A 706 -12.13 3.29 -5.61
C LYS A 706 -11.08 2.32 -5.02
N SER A 707 -11.15 1.03 -5.32
CA SER A 707 -10.12 0.06 -4.90
C SER A 707 -8.73 0.43 -5.47
N ILE A 708 -8.67 1.01 -6.68
CA ILE A 708 -7.42 1.47 -7.33
C ILE A 708 -6.81 2.66 -6.58
N LYS A 709 -7.61 3.57 -5.99
CA LYS A 709 -7.09 4.61 -5.09
C LYS A 709 -6.48 4.02 -3.81
N TYR A 710 -7.08 2.95 -3.28
CA TYR A 710 -6.56 2.21 -2.13
C TYR A 710 -5.21 1.54 -2.44
N ILE A 711 -5.05 1.00 -3.65
CA ILE A 711 -3.79 0.44 -4.14
C ILE A 711 -2.71 1.52 -4.23
N CYS A 712 -3.00 2.64 -4.89
CA CYS A 712 -2.08 3.77 -4.97
C CYS A 712 -1.67 4.28 -3.58
N LYS A 713 -2.53 4.20 -2.56
CA LYS A 713 -2.17 4.53 -1.18
C LYS A 713 -1.10 3.59 -0.62
N TYR A 714 -1.28 2.27 -0.70
CA TYR A 714 -0.30 1.32 -0.15
C TYR A 714 0.98 1.23 -0.97
N VAL A 715 0.91 1.42 -2.29
CA VAL A 715 2.10 1.57 -3.13
C VAL A 715 2.83 2.88 -2.83
N ASN A 716 2.17 4.01 -2.56
CA ASN A 716 2.83 5.27 -2.19
C ASN A 716 3.37 5.30 -0.75
N LYS A 717 2.85 4.47 0.16
CA LYS A 717 3.15 4.58 1.60
C LYS A 717 4.65 4.49 1.92
N GLY A 718 5.39 3.65 1.17
CA GLY A 718 6.81 3.38 1.41
C GLY A 718 7.10 2.69 2.74
N SER A 719 8.38 2.66 3.11
CA SER A 719 8.74 2.52 4.53
C SER A 719 8.12 3.69 5.29
N ASP A 720 7.73 3.50 6.55
CA ASP A 720 7.14 4.59 7.34
C ASP A 720 8.12 5.79 7.35
N MET A 721 7.63 6.98 6.99
CA MET A 721 8.38 8.24 6.98
C MET A 721 7.69 9.29 7.85
N ALA A 722 8.46 10.10 8.57
CA ALA A 722 7.92 11.31 9.21
C ALA A 722 8.39 12.56 8.48
N VAL A 723 7.44 13.44 8.18
CA VAL A 723 7.71 14.76 7.58
C VAL A 723 7.99 15.75 8.70
N PHE A 724 9.21 16.25 8.78
CA PHE A 724 9.60 17.35 9.65
C PHE A 724 10.29 18.43 8.85
N ARG A 725 10.05 19.70 9.22
CA ARG A 725 10.84 20.83 8.73
C ARG A 725 12.16 20.80 9.49
N ILE A 726 13.29 20.69 8.78
CA ILE A 726 14.60 20.66 9.43
C ILE A 726 15.05 22.09 9.69
N GLU A 727 14.94 22.54 10.93
CA GLU A 727 15.70 23.70 11.40
C GLU A 727 17.09 23.20 11.83
N ASN A 728 18.13 23.81 11.25
CA ASN A 728 19.49 23.31 11.33
C ASN A 728 20.12 23.70 12.68
N THR A 729 20.01 22.85 13.70
CA THR A 729 20.50 23.13 15.07
C THR A 729 22.02 23.07 15.22
N ASN A 730 22.77 22.72 14.17
CA ASN A 730 24.23 22.73 14.15
C ASN A 730 24.75 24.00 13.44
N VAL A 731 25.29 24.94 14.23
CA VAL A 731 25.86 26.21 13.73
C VAL A 731 27.04 26.00 12.75
N ASN A 732 27.71 24.84 12.82
CA ASN A 732 28.89 24.51 12.01
C ASN A 732 28.64 23.44 10.93
N ALA A 733 27.40 22.99 10.72
CA ALA A 733 27.09 22.08 9.61
C ALA A 733 26.90 22.89 8.31
N PRO A 734 27.41 22.43 7.16
CA PRO A 734 27.03 23.02 5.87
C PRO A 734 25.51 23.08 5.74
N PRO A 735 24.94 24.13 5.14
CA PRO A 735 23.50 24.20 4.93
C PRO A 735 23.03 22.96 4.17
N LEU A 736 22.01 22.29 4.71
CA LEU A 736 21.36 21.16 4.07
C LEU A 736 20.83 21.60 2.71
N ASN A 737 21.48 21.11 1.64
CA ASN A 737 21.02 21.37 0.28
C ASN A 737 19.69 20.62 0.09
N GLU A 738 18.57 21.36 0.02
CA GLU A 738 17.23 20.79 -0.13
C GLU A 738 17.10 19.86 -1.35
N ASN A 739 18.01 19.99 -2.33
CA ASN A 739 18.10 19.17 -3.54
C ASN A 739 18.96 17.88 -3.41
N ASP A 740 19.48 17.52 -2.23
CA ASP A 740 20.15 16.21 -2.02
C ASP A 740 19.14 15.13 -1.62
N GLU A 741 18.66 14.39 -2.62
CA GLU A 741 17.67 13.32 -2.40
C GLU A 741 18.20 12.18 -1.53
N ILE A 742 19.51 11.90 -1.54
CA ILE A 742 20.09 10.83 -0.70
C ILE A 742 20.01 11.22 0.77
N THR A 743 20.31 12.48 1.10
CA THR A 743 20.21 12.98 2.48
C THR A 743 18.75 13.03 2.94
N ASN A 744 17.84 13.52 2.12
CA ASN A 744 16.40 13.52 2.42
C ASN A 744 15.84 12.10 2.65
N TYR A 745 16.27 11.12 1.83
CA TYR A 745 15.89 9.71 1.97
C TYR A 745 16.39 9.09 3.29
N GLN A 746 17.61 9.43 3.72
CA GLN A 746 18.19 8.91 4.97
C GLN A 746 17.52 9.49 6.21
N ILE A 747 17.20 10.79 6.24
CA ILE A 747 16.66 11.47 7.44
C ILE A 747 15.21 11.06 7.72
N GLY A 748 14.39 10.88 6.68
CA GLY A 748 12.95 10.64 6.84
C GLY A 748 12.55 9.22 7.25
N ARG A 749 13.43 8.21 7.08
CA ARG A 749 13.04 6.79 7.11
C ARG A 749 13.07 6.16 8.51
N TYR A 750 12.04 5.37 8.82
CA TYR A 750 12.05 4.38 9.90
C TYR A 750 12.30 2.96 9.35
N ILE A 751 13.10 2.15 10.06
CA ILE A 751 13.37 0.74 9.75
C ILE A 751 13.06 -0.13 10.98
N SER A 752 12.45 -1.29 10.74
CA SER A 752 12.24 -2.34 11.76
C SER A 752 13.16 -3.54 11.54
N SER A 753 13.43 -4.33 12.57
CA SER A 753 14.32 -5.51 12.47
C SER A 753 13.80 -6.57 11.50
N ASN A 754 12.49 -6.71 11.33
CA ASN A 754 11.91 -7.64 10.36
C ASN A 754 12.04 -7.14 8.90
N GLU A 755 11.90 -5.83 8.67
CA GLU A 755 12.22 -5.21 7.37
C GLU A 755 13.71 -5.37 7.05
N ALA A 756 14.59 -5.08 8.02
CA ALA A 756 16.04 -5.22 7.86
C ALA A 756 16.43 -6.64 7.41
N VAL A 757 15.90 -7.68 8.08
CA VAL A 757 16.09 -9.09 7.69
C VAL A 757 15.62 -9.39 6.27
N TRP A 758 14.40 -8.95 5.91
CA TRP A 758 13.85 -9.15 4.57
C TRP A 758 14.76 -8.56 3.48
N ARG A 759 15.35 -7.39 3.77
CA ARG A 759 16.29 -6.70 2.89
C ARG A 759 17.67 -7.37 2.85
N ILE A 760 18.19 -7.86 3.98
CA ILE A 760 19.45 -8.62 4.04
C ILE A 760 19.36 -9.90 3.19
N PHE A 761 18.27 -10.66 3.30
CA PHE A 761 18.03 -11.82 2.44
C PHE A 761 17.70 -11.46 0.97
N GLY A 762 17.58 -10.17 0.64
CA GLY A 762 17.32 -9.69 -0.73
C GLY A 762 15.92 -10.04 -1.26
N PHE A 763 14.95 -10.26 -0.38
CA PHE A 763 13.59 -10.57 -0.78
C PHE A 763 12.92 -9.35 -1.41
N GLN A 764 12.19 -9.57 -2.51
CA GLN A 764 11.47 -8.49 -3.20
C GLN A 764 10.25 -8.07 -2.37
N ILE A 765 10.11 -6.76 -2.19
CA ILE A 765 8.91 -6.16 -1.57
C ILE A 765 7.74 -6.15 -2.56
N HIS A 766 8.05 -5.97 -3.83
CA HIS A 766 7.11 -5.75 -4.90
C HIS A 766 7.32 -6.81 -5.97
N GLU A 767 6.28 -7.58 -6.30
CA GLU A 767 6.29 -8.51 -7.44
C GLU A 767 4.98 -8.41 -8.21
N ARG A 768 5.05 -8.76 -9.51
CA ARG A 768 3.95 -8.66 -10.46
C ARG A 768 4.16 -9.61 -11.63
N ASP A 769 3.06 -10.01 -12.25
CA ASP A 769 3.02 -10.75 -13.50
C ASP A 769 1.77 -10.35 -14.29
N PRO A 770 1.86 -10.05 -15.60
CA PRO A 770 3.05 -10.13 -16.45
C PRO A 770 4.04 -8.97 -16.22
N ALA A 771 5.25 -9.10 -16.78
CA ALA A 771 6.25 -8.05 -16.68
C ALA A 771 5.85 -6.80 -17.51
N VAL A 772 6.00 -5.62 -16.90
CA VAL A 772 5.87 -4.33 -17.58
C VAL A 772 7.25 -3.85 -18.01
N ILE A 773 7.44 -3.66 -19.32
CA ILE A 773 8.65 -3.19 -19.97
C ILE A 773 8.50 -1.70 -20.26
N HIS A 774 9.41 -0.88 -19.72
CA HIS A 774 9.38 0.56 -19.91
C HIS A 774 9.93 0.95 -21.29
N LEU A 775 9.18 1.78 -21.99
CA LEU A 775 9.46 2.20 -23.36
C LEU A 775 9.82 3.69 -23.37
N ALA A 776 11.00 3.99 -23.91
CA ALA A 776 11.52 5.35 -24.01
C ALA A 776 10.63 6.19 -24.94
N VAL A 777 10.47 7.47 -24.60
CA VAL A 777 9.89 8.47 -25.49
C VAL A 777 10.70 9.76 -25.33
N HIS A 778 11.09 10.31 -26.46
CA HIS A 778 11.86 11.55 -26.60
C HIS A 778 11.69 12.03 -28.04
N LEU A 779 11.93 13.32 -28.28
CA LEU A 779 12.00 13.84 -29.65
C LEU A 779 13.24 13.30 -30.38
N GLU A 780 13.32 13.53 -31.69
CA GLU A 780 14.52 13.22 -32.48
C GLU A 780 15.75 13.89 -31.85
N ASN A 781 16.82 13.11 -31.64
CA ASN A 781 18.02 13.50 -30.88
C ASN A 781 17.81 13.86 -29.39
N GLY A 782 16.58 13.80 -28.86
CA GLY A 782 16.28 14.06 -27.45
C GLY A 782 16.57 12.90 -26.48
N GLN A 783 17.26 11.84 -26.91
CA GLN A 783 17.58 10.71 -26.03
C GLN A 783 18.37 11.17 -24.79
N ARG A 784 18.03 10.65 -23.62
CA ARG A 784 18.81 10.84 -22.39
C ARG A 784 20.07 10.00 -22.45
N VAL A 785 21.22 10.65 -22.28
CA VAL A 785 22.53 10.01 -22.38
C VAL A 785 23.26 10.09 -21.06
N TYR A 786 23.88 8.97 -20.70
CA TYR A 786 24.76 8.84 -19.54
C TYR A 786 26.21 8.85 -20.03
N PHE A 787 27.00 9.78 -19.48
CA PHE A 787 28.39 10.00 -19.87
C PHE A 787 29.26 10.33 -18.66
N THR A 788 30.55 10.05 -18.81
CA THR A 788 31.67 10.59 -18.01
C THR A 788 32.45 11.53 -18.92
N ASP A 789 33.34 12.35 -18.36
CA ASP A 789 34.15 13.28 -19.16
C ASP A 789 34.97 12.53 -20.24
N ASP A 790 35.59 11.40 -19.90
CA ASP A 790 36.30 10.51 -20.87
C ASP A 790 35.41 9.96 -22.00
N THR A 791 34.10 9.84 -21.77
CA THR A 791 33.15 9.25 -22.72
C THR A 791 32.21 10.27 -23.36
N ALA A 792 32.30 11.55 -22.99
CA ALA A 792 31.40 12.61 -23.46
C ALA A 792 31.43 12.75 -24.98
N LEU A 793 32.64 12.74 -25.57
CA LEU A 793 32.84 12.86 -27.02
C LEU A 793 32.30 11.65 -27.79
N ASP A 794 32.63 10.42 -27.37
CA ASP A 794 32.07 9.20 -27.97
C ASP A 794 30.55 9.18 -27.84
N ARG A 795 29.99 9.58 -26.70
CA ARG A 795 28.54 9.67 -26.48
C ARG A 795 27.85 10.74 -27.32
N ALA A 796 28.56 11.80 -27.69
CA ALA A 796 28.09 12.85 -28.60
C ALA A 796 28.18 12.46 -30.08
N ILE A 797 29.09 11.54 -30.45
CA ILE A 797 29.21 11.00 -31.82
C ILE A 797 28.29 9.78 -32.01
N ASN A 798 28.26 8.88 -31.03
CA ASN A 798 27.59 7.59 -31.04
C ASN A 798 26.48 7.52 -29.96
N PRO A 799 25.31 8.15 -30.18
CA PRO A 799 24.22 8.14 -29.21
C PRO A 799 23.73 6.70 -28.94
N PRO A 800 23.45 6.35 -27.66
CA PRO A 800 23.00 5.01 -27.31
C PRO A 800 21.59 4.72 -27.85
N LYS A 801 21.43 3.57 -28.52
CA LYS A 801 20.12 3.11 -29.00
C LYS A 801 19.10 3.03 -27.87
N THR A 802 17.95 3.66 -28.07
CA THR A 802 16.77 3.58 -27.18
C THR A 802 15.77 2.54 -27.70
N THR A 803 14.82 2.16 -26.85
CA THR A 803 13.72 1.27 -27.26
C THR A 803 12.87 1.85 -28.40
N LEU A 804 12.85 3.18 -28.56
CA LEU A 804 12.12 3.90 -29.61
C LEU A 804 12.91 3.92 -30.93
N THR A 805 14.18 4.33 -30.91
CA THR A 805 15.01 4.38 -32.12
C THR A 805 15.20 2.98 -32.73
N GLU A 806 15.38 1.96 -31.89
CA GLU A 806 15.49 0.58 -32.37
C GLU A 806 14.11 -0.03 -32.74
N PHE A 807 12.98 0.55 -32.31
CA PHE A 807 11.67 0.16 -32.82
C PHE A 807 11.50 0.60 -34.28
N PHE A 808 11.90 1.83 -34.62
CA PHE A 808 11.97 2.27 -36.02
C PHE A 808 12.88 1.35 -36.86
N GLU A 809 14.07 1.02 -36.35
CA GLU A 809 15.01 0.07 -37.00
C GLU A 809 14.42 -1.35 -37.14
N LEU A 810 13.59 -1.78 -36.20
CA LEU A 810 12.87 -3.06 -36.30
C LEU A 810 11.84 -3.02 -37.42
N CYS A 811 11.03 -1.95 -37.53
CA CYS A 811 10.05 -1.78 -38.60
C CYS A 811 10.71 -1.67 -39.99
N ASN A 812 11.92 -1.12 -40.09
CA ASN A 812 12.67 -1.01 -41.35
C ASN A 812 13.33 -2.32 -41.82
N ARG A 813 13.26 -3.43 -41.06
CA ARG A 813 13.84 -4.71 -41.51
C ARG A 813 13.04 -5.29 -42.68
N ALA A 814 13.74 -5.68 -43.74
CA ALA A 814 13.16 -6.37 -44.90
C ALA A 814 12.82 -7.85 -44.64
N ASP A 815 12.89 -8.32 -43.40
CA ASP A 815 12.55 -9.69 -43.01
C ASP A 815 11.07 -9.80 -42.54
N ALA A 816 10.58 -11.03 -42.37
CA ALA A 816 9.23 -11.27 -41.89
C ALA A 816 8.96 -10.69 -40.47
N PHE A 817 10.01 -10.41 -39.69
CA PHE A 817 9.87 -9.80 -38.37
C PHE A 817 9.68 -8.28 -38.45
N GLY A 818 10.32 -7.61 -39.42
CA GLY A 818 10.09 -6.18 -39.68
C GLY A 818 8.72 -5.92 -40.28
N ALA A 819 8.31 -6.72 -41.27
CA ALA A 819 6.95 -6.69 -41.80
C ALA A 819 5.89 -6.90 -40.70
N PHE A 820 6.11 -7.83 -39.77
CA PHE A 820 5.23 -8.01 -38.61
C PHE A 820 5.32 -6.84 -37.61
N ALA A 821 6.50 -6.27 -37.38
CA ALA A 821 6.66 -5.13 -36.47
C ALA A 821 5.92 -3.87 -36.98
N GLN A 822 5.79 -3.70 -38.30
CA GLN A 822 4.99 -2.64 -38.90
C GLN A 822 3.49 -2.73 -38.54
N THR A 823 2.97 -3.91 -38.18
CA THR A 823 1.56 -4.06 -37.76
C THR A 823 1.34 -3.79 -36.27
N LEU A 824 2.36 -3.36 -35.51
CA LEU A 824 2.29 -3.19 -34.06
C LEU A 824 2.29 -1.72 -33.64
N LEU A 825 1.52 -1.40 -32.60
CA LEU A 825 1.74 -0.20 -31.82
C LEU A 825 3.04 -0.33 -31.00
N TYR A 826 3.72 0.78 -30.73
CA TYR A 826 4.97 0.76 -29.96
C TYR A 826 4.82 0.09 -28.57
N SER A 827 3.67 0.28 -27.92
CA SER A 827 3.32 -0.37 -26.63
C SER A 827 3.13 -1.90 -26.72
N GLU A 828 2.94 -2.45 -27.91
CA GLU A 828 2.74 -3.88 -28.13
C GLU A 828 4.02 -4.64 -28.47
N VAL A 829 5.06 -3.94 -28.95
CA VAL A 829 6.38 -4.52 -29.29
C VAL A 829 6.90 -5.47 -28.20
N PRO A 830 6.82 -5.16 -26.88
CA PRO A 830 7.30 -6.06 -25.84
C PRO A 830 6.54 -7.40 -25.74
N ARG A 831 5.35 -7.55 -26.30
CA ARG A 831 4.61 -8.83 -26.36
C ARG A 831 5.30 -9.84 -27.25
N TYR A 832 5.89 -9.40 -28.34
CA TYR A 832 6.44 -10.23 -29.42
C TYR A 832 7.97 -10.18 -29.49
N PHE A 833 8.57 -9.06 -29.06
CA PHE A 833 10.01 -8.83 -29.06
C PHE A 833 10.55 -8.66 -27.63
N THR A 834 11.82 -9.00 -27.45
CA THR A 834 12.57 -8.85 -26.19
C THR A 834 13.68 -7.83 -26.39
N TRP A 835 13.81 -6.90 -25.44
CA TRP A 835 14.93 -5.97 -25.40
C TRP A 835 16.19 -6.68 -24.92
N ALA A 836 17.15 -6.88 -25.82
CA ALA A 836 18.41 -7.56 -25.51
C ALA A 836 19.42 -6.63 -24.81
N GLN A 837 20.40 -7.22 -24.12
CA GLN A 837 21.51 -6.47 -23.51
C GLN A 837 22.31 -5.66 -24.56
N SER A 838 22.36 -6.16 -25.81
CA SER A 838 22.91 -5.48 -26.99
C SER A 838 22.10 -4.26 -27.47
N LYS A 839 21.07 -3.83 -26.74
CA LYS A 839 20.17 -2.71 -27.09
C LYS A 839 19.48 -2.90 -28.45
N LYS A 840 19.09 -4.15 -28.75
CA LYS A 840 18.35 -4.54 -29.95
C LYS A 840 17.02 -5.21 -29.60
N TRP A 841 16.01 -5.02 -30.44
CA TRP A 841 14.79 -5.83 -30.39
C TRP A 841 15.04 -7.18 -31.07
N MET A 842 14.87 -8.26 -30.29
CA MET A 842 15.03 -9.64 -30.73
C MET A 842 13.68 -10.38 -30.69
N PRO A 843 13.33 -11.20 -31.69
CA PRO A 843 12.08 -11.97 -31.69
C PRO A 843 12.04 -12.92 -30.48
N ARG A 844 10.89 -13.02 -29.82
CA ARG A 844 10.68 -13.97 -28.73
C ARG A 844 10.66 -15.39 -29.26
N LYS A 845 11.34 -16.29 -28.54
CA LYS A 845 11.45 -17.73 -28.82
C LYS A 845 10.60 -18.61 -27.88
N LYS A 846 9.71 -18.00 -27.08
CA LYS A 846 8.86 -18.67 -26.07
C LYS A 846 7.56 -17.90 -25.90
N GLY A 847 6.45 -18.61 -25.77
CA GLY A 847 5.10 -18.06 -25.66
C GLY A 847 4.11 -18.88 -26.49
N THR A 848 2.99 -18.27 -26.87
CA THR A 848 2.10 -18.83 -27.89
C THR A 848 2.69 -18.54 -29.28
N PRO A 849 2.76 -19.50 -30.23
CA PRO A 849 3.15 -19.21 -31.60
C PRO A 849 2.31 -18.09 -32.23
N VAL A 850 2.90 -17.33 -33.15
CA VAL A 850 2.18 -16.32 -33.94
C VAL A 850 2.00 -16.84 -35.36
N ASP A 851 0.79 -17.25 -35.71
CA ASP A 851 0.49 -17.88 -37.01
C ASP A 851 0.87 -16.97 -38.20
N ALA A 852 0.74 -15.65 -38.03
CA ALA A 852 1.11 -14.65 -39.03
C ALA A 852 2.63 -14.43 -39.20
N CYS A 853 3.49 -15.00 -38.34
CA CYS A 853 4.95 -14.80 -38.41
C CYS A 853 5.69 -16.04 -37.86
N PRO A 854 6.06 -17.02 -38.72
CA PRO A 854 6.75 -18.24 -38.31
C PRO A 854 8.03 -17.97 -37.50
N GLY A 855 8.18 -18.68 -36.39
CA GLY A 855 9.31 -18.52 -35.46
C GLY A 855 9.17 -17.37 -34.46
N LEU A 856 8.10 -16.56 -34.54
CA LEU A 856 7.76 -15.55 -33.55
C LEU A 856 6.76 -16.09 -32.51
N PHE A 857 6.93 -15.66 -31.26
CA PHE A 857 6.07 -16.09 -30.15
C PHE A 857 5.52 -14.89 -29.36
N LYS A 858 4.22 -14.93 -29.05
CA LYS A 858 3.49 -13.95 -28.23
C LYS A 858 3.60 -14.27 -26.74
N SER A 859 3.89 -13.26 -25.95
CA SER A 859 3.92 -13.30 -24.49
C SER A 859 2.96 -12.26 -23.87
N ASN A 860 2.68 -12.41 -22.58
CA ASN A 860 1.76 -11.52 -21.86
C ASN A 860 2.40 -10.17 -21.44
N ASN A 861 3.70 -9.96 -21.68
CA ASN A 861 4.42 -8.75 -21.28
C ASN A 861 3.77 -7.48 -21.83
N LEU A 862 3.78 -6.40 -21.04
CA LEU A 862 3.15 -5.12 -21.40
C LEU A 862 4.20 -4.06 -21.69
N GLY A 863 4.03 -3.27 -22.75
CA GLY A 863 4.84 -2.08 -23.00
C GLY A 863 4.23 -0.83 -22.38
N ARG A 864 5.00 -0.13 -21.55
CA ARG A 864 4.60 1.15 -20.94
C ARG A 864 5.47 2.28 -21.45
N VAL A 865 4.92 3.09 -22.35
CA VAL A 865 5.54 4.36 -22.77
C VAL A 865 5.52 5.35 -21.60
N TYR A 866 6.68 5.92 -21.25
CA TYR A 866 6.80 6.87 -20.14
C TYR A 866 5.79 8.03 -20.25
N THR A 867 5.34 8.53 -19.11
CA THR A 867 4.41 9.68 -19.04
C THR A 867 5.15 10.96 -19.39
N VAL A 868 4.71 11.67 -20.43
CA VAL A 868 5.22 12.98 -20.81
C VAL A 868 4.31 14.07 -20.23
N ASN A 869 4.89 15.15 -19.71
CA ASN A 869 4.11 16.28 -19.20
C ASN A 869 3.50 17.06 -20.37
N PRO A 870 2.19 17.43 -20.36
CA PRO A 870 1.59 18.24 -21.42
C PRO A 870 2.28 19.58 -21.71
N ARG A 871 3.11 20.09 -20.79
CA ARG A 871 3.97 21.27 -21.04
C ARG A 871 5.09 21.00 -22.05
N GLN A 872 5.55 19.75 -22.18
CA GLN A 872 6.47 19.32 -23.25
C GLN A 872 5.65 18.99 -24.50
N THR A 873 5.03 20.01 -25.11
CA THR A 873 3.98 19.89 -26.13
C THR A 873 4.30 18.87 -27.22
N GLU A 874 5.37 19.05 -28.00
CA GLU A 874 5.68 18.15 -29.11
C GLU A 874 6.01 16.72 -28.66
N CYS A 875 6.68 16.54 -27.53
CA CYS A 875 6.97 15.20 -26.99
C CYS A 875 5.68 14.52 -26.48
N PHE A 876 4.72 15.29 -25.96
CA PHE A 876 3.40 14.80 -25.56
C PHE A 876 2.58 14.34 -26.77
N TYR A 877 2.60 15.09 -27.87
CA TYR A 877 1.92 14.69 -29.12
C TYR A 877 2.63 13.50 -29.79
N LEU A 878 3.97 13.45 -29.82
CA LEU A 878 4.71 12.26 -30.25
C LEU A 878 4.32 11.03 -29.42
N ARG A 879 4.20 11.15 -28.10
CA ARG A 879 3.71 10.08 -27.24
C ARG A 879 2.28 9.64 -27.60
N LEU A 880 1.41 10.58 -28.00
CA LEU A 880 0.05 10.28 -28.42
C LEU A 880 0.03 9.52 -29.75
N LEU A 881 0.86 9.89 -30.72
CA LEU A 881 1.04 9.13 -31.96
C LEU A 881 1.59 7.73 -31.69
N LEU A 882 2.62 7.59 -30.84
CA LEU A 882 3.22 6.29 -30.51
C LEU A 882 2.28 5.27 -29.84
N VAL A 883 1.10 5.69 -29.37
CA VAL A 883 0.07 4.79 -28.81
C VAL A 883 -1.17 4.64 -29.70
N ASN A 884 -1.18 5.24 -30.90
CA ASN A 884 -2.28 5.18 -31.88
C ASN A 884 -1.84 4.83 -33.32
N VAL A 885 -0.57 5.08 -33.68
CA VAL A 885 0.02 4.82 -35.01
C VAL A 885 0.87 3.55 -34.95
N THR A 886 0.57 2.59 -35.84
CA THR A 886 1.31 1.33 -35.98
C THR A 886 2.52 1.47 -36.88
N GLY A 887 3.61 0.77 -36.56
CA GLY A 887 4.73 0.57 -37.49
C GLY A 887 5.52 1.75 -38.05
N PRO A 888 5.59 2.95 -37.42
CA PRO A 888 6.30 4.09 -38.01
C PRO A 888 7.77 3.77 -38.29
N LEU A 889 8.27 4.20 -39.45
CA LEU A 889 9.64 3.93 -39.89
C LEU A 889 10.66 4.95 -39.37
N SER A 890 10.23 6.12 -38.87
CA SER A 890 11.10 7.17 -38.31
C SER A 890 10.31 8.26 -37.57
N PHE A 891 11.02 9.22 -36.97
CA PHE A 891 10.46 10.47 -36.42
C PHE A 891 9.78 11.38 -37.46
N GLN A 892 10.15 11.25 -38.75
CA GLN A 892 9.47 11.94 -39.84
C GLN A 892 8.22 11.17 -40.25
N ASP A 893 8.35 9.84 -40.39
CA ASP A 893 7.30 8.96 -40.87
C ASP A 893 6.07 8.90 -39.94
N ILE A 894 6.28 8.93 -38.62
CA ILE A 894 5.18 8.98 -37.64
C ILE A 894 4.33 10.26 -37.71
N ARG A 895 4.79 11.30 -38.42
CA ARG A 895 4.03 12.52 -38.71
C ARG A 895 3.32 12.48 -40.06
N LYS A 896 3.29 11.34 -40.75
CA LYS A 896 2.47 11.15 -41.95
C LYS A 896 1.07 10.69 -41.57
N VAL A 897 0.07 11.30 -42.21
CA VAL A 897 -1.33 10.90 -42.12
C VAL A 897 -1.86 10.88 -43.55
N ASP A 898 -2.47 9.78 -43.98
CA ASP A 898 -2.97 9.56 -45.35
C ASP A 898 -1.96 9.92 -46.47
N GLY A 899 -0.68 9.65 -46.22
CA GLY A 899 0.44 9.95 -47.13
C GLY A 899 0.95 11.40 -47.08
N GLN A 900 0.22 12.33 -46.45
CA GLN A 900 0.65 13.71 -46.26
C GLN A 900 1.59 13.84 -45.06
N GLN A 901 2.74 14.50 -45.25
CA GLN A 901 3.71 14.79 -44.20
C GLN A 901 3.33 16.06 -43.43
N TYR A 902 3.15 15.97 -42.12
CA TYR A 902 2.83 17.11 -41.26
C TYR A 902 4.08 17.73 -40.61
N PRO A 903 4.12 19.06 -40.38
CA PRO A 903 5.30 19.74 -39.86
C PRO A 903 5.51 19.48 -38.36
N THR A 904 4.45 19.36 -37.56
CA THR A 904 4.55 19.08 -36.11
C THR A 904 3.86 17.76 -35.75
N TYR A 905 4.22 17.18 -34.59
CA TYR A 905 3.50 16.02 -34.06
C TYR A 905 2.07 16.40 -33.64
N LYS A 906 1.85 17.66 -33.23
CA LYS A 906 0.52 18.18 -32.93
C LYS A 906 -0.40 18.16 -34.15
N ASP A 907 0.09 18.61 -35.30
CA ASP A 907 -0.73 18.71 -36.51
C ASP A 907 -1.08 17.32 -37.06
N ALA A 908 -0.15 16.36 -36.97
CA ALA A 908 -0.45 14.94 -37.23
C ALA A 908 -1.51 14.38 -36.25
N CYS A 909 -1.46 14.74 -34.97
CA CYS A 909 -2.51 14.35 -34.01
C CYS A 909 -3.88 14.98 -34.32
N LEU A 910 -3.91 16.22 -34.82
CA LEU A 910 -5.14 16.88 -35.27
C LEU A 910 -5.73 16.17 -36.50
N ALA A 911 -4.89 15.89 -37.51
CA ALA A 911 -5.31 15.19 -38.73
C ALA A 911 -5.84 13.76 -38.45
N LEU A 912 -5.27 13.05 -37.48
CA LEU A 912 -5.76 11.74 -37.02
C LEU A 912 -6.99 11.81 -36.09
N GLY A 913 -7.54 13.00 -35.80
CA GLY A 913 -8.67 13.16 -34.87
C GLY A 913 -8.37 12.77 -33.42
N LEU A 914 -7.09 12.71 -33.03
CA LEU A 914 -6.65 12.31 -31.68
C LEU A 914 -6.76 13.46 -30.65
N LEU A 915 -7.10 14.65 -31.12
CA LEU A 915 -7.31 15.87 -30.33
C LEU A 915 -8.72 16.38 -30.62
N GLU A 916 -9.39 16.94 -29.61
CA GLU A 916 -10.62 17.71 -29.82
C GLU A 916 -10.30 18.86 -30.79
N ASP A 917 -10.70 18.73 -32.05
CA ASP A 917 -10.72 19.86 -32.98
C ASP A 917 -11.79 20.85 -32.51
N ASP A 918 -11.59 22.14 -32.75
CA ASP A 918 -12.60 23.18 -32.47
C ASP A 918 -13.74 23.15 -33.52
N ASN A 919 -13.87 22.03 -34.27
CA ASN A 919 -14.94 21.77 -35.22
C ASN A 919 -16.32 21.95 -34.58
N GLN A 920 -17.16 22.71 -35.28
CA GLN A 920 -18.48 23.12 -34.80
C GLN A 920 -19.45 21.95 -34.58
N TRP A 921 -19.13 20.78 -35.10
CA TRP A 921 -20.00 19.61 -35.16
C TRP A 921 -19.96 18.73 -33.90
N ASP A 922 -18.81 18.46 -33.28
CA ASP A 922 -18.73 17.41 -32.24
C ASP A 922 -19.35 17.79 -30.90
N ASN A 923 -19.08 19.01 -30.40
CA ASN A 923 -19.75 19.51 -29.20
C ASN A 923 -21.26 19.73 -29.42
N MET A 924 -21.68 20.02 -30.65
CA MET A 924 -23.10 20.18 -30.99
C MET A 924 -23.81 18.83 -31.08
N ASN A 925 -23.23 17.88 -31.82
CA ASN A 925 -23.70 16.51 -31.94
C ASN A 925 -23.81 15.87 -30.55
N ARG A 926 -22.79 15.97 -29.70
CA ARG A 926 -22.83 15.44 -28.33
C ARG A 926 -24.04 15.91 -27.52
N GLU A 927 -24.41 17.19 -27.60
CA GLU A 927 -25.53 17.74 -26.84
C GLU A 927 -26.91 17.51 -27.52
N LEU A 928 -26.92 17.03 -28.77
CA LEU A 928 -28.13 16.70 -29.56
C LEU A 928 -28.32 15.19 -29.86
N GLN A 929 -27.32 14.35 -29.58
CA GLN A 929 -27.34 12.90 -29.86
C GLN A 929 -28.10 12.09 -28.81
N TYR A 930 -28.69 12.73 -27.80
CA TYR A 930 -29.58 12.07 -26.85
C TYR A 930 -30.80 11.48 -27.57
N ASN A 931 -31.08 10.20 -27.32
CA ASN A 931 -32.25 9.53 -27.87
C ASN A 931 -33.53 10.16 -27.29
N THR A 932 -34.20 11.00 -28.09
CA THR A 932 -35.39 11.75 -27.68
C THR A 932 -36.53 10.86 -27.21
N VAL A 933 -36.69 9.67 -27.81
CA VAL A 933 -37.70 8.67 -27.42
C VAL A 933 -37.36 8.04 -26.06
N GLU A 934 -36.10 7.73 -25.82
CA GLU A 934 -35.64 7.21 -24.53
C GLU A 934 -35.78 8.27 -23.42
N MET A 935 -35.38 9.51 -23.69
CA MET A 935 -35.55 10.63 -22.76
C MET A 935 -37.03 10.89 -22.45
N ALA A 936 -37.92 10.90 -23.44
CA ALA A 936 -39.37 10.99 -23.24
C ALA A 936 -39.91 9.81 -22.40
N GLY A 937 -39.39 8.60 -22.62
CA GLY A 937 -39.70 7.42 -21.81
C GLY A 937 -39.19 7.50 -20.37
N ILE A 938 -38.07 8.16 -20.11
CA ILE A 938 -37.58 8.47 -18.75
C ILE A 938 -38.53 9.47 -18.07
N VAL A 939 -38.87 10.58 -18.74
CA VAL A 939 -39.81 11.59 -18.24
C VAL A 939 -41.16 10.96 -17.88
N SER A 940 -41.79 10.26 -18.83
CA SER A 940 -43.14 9.70 -18.66
C SER A 940 -43.24 8.73 -17.48
N ARG A 941 -42.18 7.95 -17.22
CA ARG A 941 -42.12 7.01 -16.08
C ARG A 941 -41.82 7.70 -14.74
N ASN A 942 -41.00 8.74 -14.74
CA ASN A 942 -40.41 9.27 -13.51
C ASN A 942 -41.05 10.59 -13.02
N VAL A 943 -41.67 11.40 -13.88
CA VAL A 943 -42.45 12.59 -13.45
C VAL A 943 -43.59 12.24 -12.48
N PRO A 944 -44.35 11.13 -12.66
CA PRO A 944 -45.36 10.70 -11.67
C PRO A 944 -44.79 10.23 -10.32
N LEU A 945 -43.46 10.08 -10.20
CA LEU A 945 -42.78 9.66 -8.96
C LEU A 945 -42.17 10.84 -8.19
N LEU A 946 -42.30 12.07 -8.70
CA LEU A 946 -41.93 13.28 -7.98
C LEU A 946 -42.85 13.48 -6.77
N ASN A 947 -42.28 13.82 -5.62
CA ASN A 947 -43.07 14.31 -4.48
C ASN A 947 -43.53 15.76 -4.72
N ASP A 948 -44.44 16.28 -3.90
CA ASP A 948 -45.05 17.60 -4.10
C ASP A 948 -44.02 18.74 -4.20
N GLU A 949 -43.00 18.76 -3.32
CA GLU A 949 -41.92 19.76 -3.37
C GLU A 949 -41.14 19.69 -4.69
N GLN A 950 -40.71 18.48 -5.08
CA GLN A 950 -39.96 18.26 -6.31
C GLN A 950 -40.81 18.58 -7.56
N LYS A 951 -42.11 18.31 -7.51
CA LYS A 951 -43.06 18.58 -8.60
C LYS A 951 -43.28 20.09 -8.80
N ILE A 952 -43.45 20.84 -7.71
CA ILE A 952 -43.54 22.32 -7.74
C ILE A 952 -42.27 22.92 -8.38
N ILE A 953 -41.08 22.45 -7.95
CA ILE A 953 -39.81 22.96 -8.49
C ILE A 953 -39.62 22.53 -9.96
N TYR A 954 -40.01 21.30 -10.32
CA TYR A 954 -39.99 20.83 -11.70
C TYR A 954 -40.84 21.72 -12.61
N ASP A 955 -42.08 22.00 -12.22
CA ASP A 955 -43.01 22.81 -13.01
C ASP A 955 -42.57 24.28 -13.08
N LEU A 956 -42.04 24.85 -12.00
CA LEU A 956 -41.48 26.21 -11.98
C LEU A 956 -40.31 26.37 -12.97
N ILE A 957 -39.33 25.46 -12.90
CA ILE A 957 -38.16 25.51 -13.78
C ILE A 957 -38.57 25.23 -15.24
N MET A 958 -39.48 24.29 -15.49
CA MET A 958 -39.97 24.01 -16.85
C MET A 958 -40.77 25.16 -17.44
N LEU A 959 -41.59 25.85 -16.64
CA LEU A 959 -42.29 27.06 -17.06
C LEU A 959 -41.28 28.15 -17.45
N ALA A 960 -40.28 28.41 -16.62
CA ALA A 960 -39.23 29.40 -16.89
C ALA A 960 -38.39 29.07 -18.15
N VAL A 961 -38.05 27.80 -18.37
CA VAL A 961 -37.40 27.32 -19.60
C VAL A 961 -38.31 27.52 -20.82
N SER A 962 -39.61 27.21 -20.71
CA SER A 962 -40.57 27.36 -21.82
C SER A 962 -40.83 28.82 -22.20
N ALA A 963 -40.86 29.72 -21.20
CA ALA A 963 -41.06 31.16 -21.40
C ALA A 963 -39.84 31.85 -22.04
N GLY A 964 -38.65 31.22 -21.99
CA GLY A 964 -37.44 31.72 -22.63
C GLY A 964 -36.89 33.03 -22.06
N GLN A 965 -37.36 33.47 -20.88
CA GLN A 965 -36.99 34.74 -20.27
C GLN A 965 -35.63 34.70 -19.53
N GLY A 966 -35.05 33.50 -19.39
CA GLY A 966 -33.89 33.21 -18.55
C GLY A 966 -34.31 32.88 -17.12
N GLY A 967 -33.38 32.99 -16.17
CA GLY A 967 -33.66 32.78 -14.75
C GLY A 967 -32.39 32.44 -13.97
N PHE A 968 -32.38 32.71 -12.67
CA PHE A 968 -31.25 32.39 -11.81
C PHE A 968 -31.75 31.80 -10.50
N PHE A 969 -31.61 30.49 -10.35
CA PHE A 969 -32.19 29.72 -9.26
C PHE A 969 -31.11 29.04 -8.42
N PHE A 970 -31.37 28.86 -7.13
CA PHE A 970 -30.60 28.00 -6.24
C PHE A 970 -31.51 26.99 -5.53
N LEU A 971 -31.22 25.71 -5.76
CA LEU A 971 -31.86 24.57 -5.11
C LEU A 971 -31.07 24.18 -3.85
N ASP A 972 -31.56 24.61 -2.67
CA ASP A 972 -31.10 24.09 -1.37
C ASP A 972 -31.71 22.71 -1.16
N ALA A 973 -30.88 21.67 -1.19
CA ALA A 973 -31.36 20.30 -1.08
C ALA A 973 -30.41 19.45 -0.22
N PRO A 974 -30.70 19.33 1.09
CA PRO A 974 -29.96 18.47 2.02
C PRO A 974 -29.86 17.00 1.55
N GLY A 975 -28.86 16.30 2.08
CA GLY A 975 -28.56 14.92 1.71
C GLY A 975 -29.76 13.96 1.91
N GLY A 976 -30.23 13.35 0.82
CA GLY A 976 -31.32 12.36 0.85
C GLY A 976 -32.68 12.85 0.33
N THR A 977 -32.82 14.14 0.01
CA THR A 977 -34.04 14.79 -0.50
C THR A 977 -34.39 14.52 -1.97
N GLY A 978 -33.55 13.78 -2.70
CA GLY A 978 -33.80 13.44 -4.11
C GLY A 978 -33.32 14.46 -5.15
N LYS A 979 -32.50 15.46 -4.77
CA LYS A 979 -31.84 16.44 -5.67
C LYS A 979 -31.45 15.87 -7.04
N THR A 980 -30.66 14.80 -7.07
CA THR A 980 -30.14 14.21 -8.32
C THR A 980 -31.23 13.60 -9.21
N PHE A 981 -32.32 13.10 -8.62
CA PHE A 981 -33.48 12.58 -9.35
C PHE A 981 -34.22 13.73 -10.06
N LEU A 982 -34.50 14.81 -9.34
CA LEU A 982 -35.10 16.03 -9.90
C LEU A 982 -34.23 16.65 -11.00
N ILE A 983 -32.92 16.82 -10.77
CA ILE A 983 -31.99 17.37 -11.77
C ILE A 983 -31.94 16.49 -13.02
N SER A 984 -31.87 15.17 -12.87
CA SER A 984 -31.85 14.24 -14.01
C SER A 984 -33.14 14.33 -14.84
N LEU A 985 -34.29 14.49 -14.19
CA LEU A 985 -35.58 14.71 -14.84
C LEU A 985 -35.63 16.05 -15.59
N LEU A 986 -35.11 17.13 -15.00
CA LEU A 986 -35.02 18.44 -15.66
C LEU A 986 -34.16 18.39 -16.93
N LEU A 987 -33.03 17.66 -16.90
CA LEU A 987 -32.18 17.45 -18.07
C LEU A 987 -32.89 16.60 -19.14
N ALA A 988 -33.51 15.48 -18.74
CA ALA A 988 -34.18 14.55 -19.65
C ALA A 988 -35.38 15.20 -20.37
N GLU A 989 -36.18 16.02 -19.70
CA GLU A 989 -37.34 16.70 -20.29
C GLU A 989 -36.97 17.72 -21.38
N ILE A 990 -35.83 18.40 -21.24
CA ILE A 990 -35.38 19.37 -22.24
C ILE A 990 -34.71 18.63 -23.42
N ARG A 991 -33.94 17.57 -23.13
CA ARG A 991 -33.32 16.70 -24.15
C ARG A 991 -34.37 15.92 -24.96
N SER A 992 -35.47 15.48 -24.35
CA SER A 992 -36.57 14.80 -25.05
C SER A 992 -37.21 15.67 -26.14
N LYS A 993 -37.21 17.00 -25.94
CA LYS A 993 -37.68 18.02 -26.89
C LYS A 993 -36.58 18.53 -27.83
N ASN A 994 -35.48 17.77 -27.96
CA ASN A 994 -34.30 18.12 -28.76
C ASN A 994 -33.66 19.47 -28.36
N GLY A 995 -33.76 19.84 -27.09
CA GLY A 995 -33.18 21.05 -26.52
C GLY A 995 -31.85 20.79 -25.80
N ILE A 996 -30.91 21.74 -25.92
CA ILE A 996 -29.62 21.67 -25.25
C ILE A 996 -29.76 22.04 -23.76
N ALA A 997 -29.43 21.09 -22.89
CA ALA A 997 -29.42 21.22 -21.43
C ALA A 997 -28.07 20.77 -20.86
N LEU A 998 -27.26 21.75 -20.44
CA LEU A 998 -25.86 21.52 -20.05
C LEU A 998 -25.76 21.09 -18.59
N ALA A 999 -25.28 19.86 -18.37
CA ALA A 999 -25.05 19.27 -17.05
C ALA A 999 -23.62 19.54 -16.56
N VAL A 1000 -23.49 20.28 -15.46
CA VAL A 1000 -22.21 20.73 -14.91
C VAL A 1000 -22.14 20.44 -13.42
N ALA A 1001 -20.94 20.16 -12.89
CA ALA A 1001 -20.73 20.10 -11.44
C ALA A 1001 -19.37 20.66 -11.00
N SER A 1002 -19.23 21.01 -9.72
CA SER A 1002 -17.96 21.53 -9.17
C SER A 1002 -16.86 20.48 -9.05
N SER A 1003 -17.21 19.19 -8.86
CA SER A 1003 -16.27 18.08 -8.72
C SER A 1003 -16.44 17.02 -9.80
N GLY A 1004 -15.37 16.29 -10.11
CA GLY A 1004 -15.41 15.21 -11.11
C GLY A 1004 -16.30 14.03 -10.73
N ILE A 1005 -16.51 13.79 -9.43
CA ILE A 1005 -17.40 12.72 -8.95
C ILE A 1005 -18.87 13.12 -9.10
N ALA A 1006 -19.22 14.36 -8.73
CA ALA A 1006 -20.57 14.89 -8.93
C ALA A 1006 -20.94 14.95 -10.42
N ALA A 1007 -19.99 15.32 -11.29
CA ALA A 1007 -20.19 15.32 -12.73
C ALA A 1007 -20.55 13.94 -13.30
N THR A 1008 -20.00 12.84 -12.77
CA THR A 1008 -20.34 11.48 -13.21
C THR A 1008 -21.70 10.97 -12.78
N LEU A 1009 -22.43 11.69 -11.91
CA LEU A 1009 -23.79 11.35 -11.48
C LEU A 1009 -24.87 11.97 -12.38
N LEU A 1010 -24.50 12.85 -13.30
CA LEU A 1010 -25.39 13.49 -14.26
C LEU A 1010 -25.09 12.97 -15.67
N ASP A 1011 -26.13 12.61 -16.41
CA ASP A 1011 -25.95 12.17 -17.80
C ASP A 1011 -25.39 13.29 -18.68
N GLY A 1012 -24.33 12.98 -19.43
CA GLY A 1012 -23.50 13.95 -20.17
C GLY A 1012 -22.60 14.85 -19.32
N GLY A 1013 -22.62 14.73 -17.99
CA GLY A 1013 -22.07 15.69 -17.03
C GLY A 1013 -20.57 15.98 -17.17
N ARG A 1014 -20.20 17.25 -16.95
CA ARG A 1014 -18.81 17.74 -16.98
C ARG A 1014 -18.47 18.55 -15.73
N THR A 1015 -17.19 18.67 -15.39
CA THR A 1015 -16.78 19.66 -14.37
C THR A 1015 -16.92 21.07 -14.92
N ALA A 1016 -17.28 22.05 -14.07
CA ALA A 1016 -17.39 23.46 -14.47
C ALA A 1016 -16.09 23.97 -15.11
N HIS A 1017 -14.93 23.56 -14.58
CA HIS A 1017 -13.63 23.86 -15.14
C HIS A 1017 -13.41 23.29 -16.55
N SER A 1018 -13.93 22.10 -16.85
CA SER A 1018 -13.86 21.48 -18.19
C SER A 1018 -14.87 22.08 -19.17
N ALA A 1019 -16.13 22.21 -18.75
CA ALA A 1019 -17.21 22.73 -19.58
C ALA A 1019 -16.97 24.20 -19.96
N PHE A 1020 -16.68 25.04 -18.97
CA PHE A 1020 -16.53 26.48 -19.19
C PHE A 1020 -15.08 26.92 -19.45
N LYS A 1021 -14.10 25.99 -19.46
CA LYS A 1021 -12.67 26.31 -19.57
C LYS A 1021 -12.24 27.42 -18.56
N LEU A 1022 -12.72 27.31 -17.31
CA LEU A 1022 -12.43 28.29 -16.24
C LEU A 1022 -10.93 28.32 -15.93
N PRO A 1023 -10.33 29.52 -15.72
CA PRO A 1023 -8.96 29.64 -15.22
C PRO A 1023 -8.77 28.97 -13.85
N LEU A 1024 -7.72 28.16 -13.70
CA LEU A 1024 -7.43 27.44 -12.44
C LEU A 1024 -7.07 28.38 -11.26
N ASN A 1025 -6.55 29.58 -11.56
CA ASN A 1025 -6.17 30.58 -10.55
C ASN A 1025 -7.25 31.67 -10.38
N ILE A 1026 -8.54 31.29 -10.43
CA ILE A 1026 -9.68 32.23 -10.43
C ILE A 1026 -9.70 33.19 -9.23
N GLN A 1027 -9.17 32.74 -8.09
CA GLN A 1027 -9.02 33.53 -6.85
C GLN A 1027 -8.16 34.80 -7.02
N ASN A 1028 -7.18 34.79 -7.94
CA ASN A 1028 -6.23 35.90 -8.11
C ASN A 1028 -6.65 36.89 -9.21
N ASN A 1029 -7.83 36.72 -9.82
CA ASN A 1029 -8.28 37.55 -10.92
C ASN A 1029 -9.83 37.68 -10.92
N PRO A 1030 -10.39 38.70 -10.24
CA PRO A 1030 -11.84 38.90 -10.15
C PRO A 1030 -12.51 39.19 -11.51
N ASP A 1031 -11.75 39.70 -12.46
CA ASP A 1031 -12.20 40.05 -13.82
C ASP A 1031 -11.95 38.94 -14.85
N ALA A 1032 -11.43 37.78 -14.43
CA ALA A 1032 -11.15 36.63 -15.29
C ALA A 1032 -12.39 36.15 -16.04
N VAL A 1033 -12.35 36.08 -17.37
CA VAL A 1033 -13.38 35.42 -18.19
C VAL A 1033 -13.08 33.92 -18.36
N CYS A 1034 -14.10 33.16 -18.72
CA CYS A 1034 -13.96 31.79 -19.19
C CYS A 1034 -13.13 31.76 -20.49
N LYS A 1035 -12.24 30.78 -20.66
CA LYS A 1035 -11.35 30.70 -21.85
C LYS A 1035 -12.07 30.10 -23.06
N ILE A 1036 -13.19 30.71 -23.45
CA ILE A 1036 -14.03 30.31 -24.58
C ILE A 1036 -13.99 31.43 -25.62
N LYS A 1037 -13.53 31.13 -26.84
CA LYS A 1037 -13.57 32.09 -27.96
C LYS A 1037 -15.02 32.22 -28.47
N LYS A 1038 -15.45 33.43 -28.81
CA LYS A 1038 -16.81 33.77 -29.30
C LYS A 1038 -17.28 33.00 -30.56
N GLN A 1039 -16.32 32.44 -31.31
CA GLN A 1039 -16.51 31.64 -32.53
C GLN A 1039 -16.32 30.12 -32.32
N SER A 1040 -15.97 29.65 -31.11
CA SER A 1040 -15.74 28.22 -30.83
C SER A 1040 -17.03 27.39 -30.83
N SER A 1041 -16.90 26.08 -31.05
CA SER A 1041 -18.02 25.13 -30.97
C SER A 1041 -18.77 25.19 -29.62
N MET A 1042 -18.04 25.33 -28.50
CA MET A 1042 -18.64 25.52 -27.18
C MET A 1042 -19.40 26.85 -27.05
N ALA A 1043 -18.95 27.93 -27.70
CA ALA A 1043 -19.72 29.18 -27.73
C ALA A 1043 -21.03 29.02 -28.49
N THR A 1044 -21.08 28.21 -29.55
CA THR A 1044 -22.32 27.87 -30.28
C THR A 1044 -23.28 27.05 -29.42
N VAL A 1045 -22.77 26.02 -28.70
CA VAL A 1045 -23.56 25.27 -27.72
C VAL A 1045 -24.14 26.20 -26.65
N LEU A 1046 -23.32 27.07 -26.05
CA LEU A 1046 -23.78 28.01 -25.03
C LEU A 1046 -24.82 29.00 -25.56
N LYS A 1047 -24.71 29.48 -26.81
CA LYS A 1047 -25.72 30.32 -27.48
C LYS A 1047 -27.09 29.65 -27.51
N GLN A 1048 -27.14 28.38 -27.92
CA GLN A 1048 -28.39 27.60 -28.10
C GLN A 1048 -28.90 26.95 -26.80
N CYS A 1049 -28.04 26.79 -25.79
CA CYS A 1049 -28.34 26.21 -24.49
C CYS A 1049 -29.55 26.88 -23.80
N LYS A 1050 -30.53 26.06 -23.40
CA LYS A 1050 -31.77 26.49 -22.73
C LYS A 1050 -31.60 26.60 -21.22
N ILE A 1051 -30.92 25.63 -20.61
CA ILE A 1051 -30.60 25.59 -19.18
C ILE A 1051 -29.15 25.14 -18.96
N ILE A 1052 -28.50 25.78 -18.00
CA ILE A 1052 -27.26 25.29 -17.38
C ILE A 1052 -27.65 24.83 -15.97
N ILE A 1053 -27.36 23.57 -15.63
CA ILE A 1053 -27.49 23.08 -14.25
C ILE A 1053 -26.09 22.87 -13.70
N TRP A 1054 -25.76 23.52 -12.58
CA TRP A 1054 -24.48 23.40 -11.89
C TRP A 1054 -24.69 22.77 -10.51
N ASP A 1055 -24.36 21.49 -10.39
CA ASP A 1055 -24.48 20.72 -9.16
C ASP A 1055 -23.23 20.76 -8.26
N GLU A 1056 -23.46 20.59 -6.97
CA GLU A 1056 -22.50 20.81 -5.89
C GLU A 1056 -21.82 22.18 -5.98
N CYS A 1057 -22.60 23.23 -6.30
CA CYS A 1057 -22.10 24.58 -6.56
C CYS A 1057 -21.45 25.22 -5.32
N THR A 1058 -21.72 24.71 -4.11
CA THR A 1058 -21.26 25.29 -2.83
C THR A 1058 -19.74 25.24 -2.64
N MET A 1059 -19.06 24.30 -3.30
CA MET A 1059 -17.60 24.24 -3.39
C MET A 1059 -16.97 25.23 -4.40
N ALA A 1060 -17.77 25.96 -5.19
CA ALA A 1060 -17.25 26.84 -6.24
C ALA A 1060 -16.94 28.26 -5.71
N HIS A 1061 -15.77 28.79 -6.08
CA HIS A 1061 -15.39 30.17 -5.81
C HIS A 1061 -16.30 31.16 -6.54
N LYS A 1062 -16.72 32.27 -5.90
CA LYS A 1062 -17.64 33.28 -6.48
C LYS A 1062 -17.22 33.81 -7.85
N HIS A 1063 -15.92 34.05 -8.04
CA HIS A 1063 -15.38 34.54 -9.31
C HIS A 1063 -15.58 33.54 -10.47
N SER A 1064 -15.81 32.25 -10.21
CA SER A 1064 -16.17 31.27 -11.24
C SER A 1064 -17.58 31.51 -11.81
N LEU A 1065 -18.52 31.92 -10.96
CA LEU A 1065 -19.88 32.29 -11.35
C LEU A 1065 -19.88 33.66 -12.07
N GLU A 1066 -19.08 34.60 -11.60
CA GLU A 1066 -18.93 35.93 -12.19
C GLU A 1066 -18.19 35.90 -13.54
N ALA A 1067 -17.22 35.01 -13.70
CA ALA A 1067 -16.57 34.69 -14.97
C ALA A 1067 -17.58 34.14 -16.00
N LEU A 1068 -18.47 33.23 -15.56
CA LEU A 1068 -19.50 32.66 -16.41
C LEU A 1068 -20.51 33.71 -16.87
N ASP A 1069 -21.00 34.58 -15.97
CA ASP A 1069 -21.88 35.70 -16.30
C ASP A 1069 -21.26 36.64 -17.35
N ARG A 1070 -20.04 37.14 -17.10
CA ARG A 1070 -19.32 38.02 -18.03
C ARG A 1070 -19.11 37.37 -19.40
N THR A 1071 -18.78 36.07 -19.43
CA THR A 1071 -18.53 35.36 -20.69
C THR A 1071 -19.81 35.07 -21.47
N LEU A 1072 -20.92 34.73 -20.80
CA LEU A 1072 -22.18 34.48 -21.49
C LEU A 1072 -22.80 35.78 -22.04
N LYS A 1073 -22.61 36.91 -21.37
CA LYS A 1073 -23.01 38.24 -21.88
C LYS A 1073 -22.28 38.59 -23.18
N ASP A 1074 -20.96 38.44 -23.21
CA ASP A 1074 -20.16 38.64 -24.43
C ASP A 1074 -20.56 37.64 -25.52
N ILE A 1075 -20.58 36.33 -25.23
CA ILE A 1075 -20.87 35.29 -26.23
C ILE A 1075 -22.26 35.47 -26.85
N LYS A 1076 -23.27 35.88 -26.07
CA LYS A 1076 -24.65 36.07 -26.53
C LYS A 1076 -24.98 37.49 -26.99
N ASN A 1077 -24.07 38.47 -26.85
CA ASN A 1077 -24.35 39.91 -27.05
C ASN A 1077 -25.62 40.37 -26.30
N ASN A 1078 -25.73 40.01 -25.02
CA ASN A 1078 -26.94 40.25 -24.22
C ASN A 1078 -26.58 40.56 -22.77
N ASP A 1079 -26.85 41.77 -22.30
CA ASP A 1079 -26.46 42.24 -20.95
C ASP A 1079 -27.34 41.70 -19.81
N LYS A 1080 -28.38 40.91 -20.10
CA LYS A 1080 -29.12 40.15 -19.08
C LYS A 1080 -28.19 39.17 -18.35
N LEU A 1081 -28.53 38.82 -17.10
CA LEU A 1081 -27.79 37.82 -16.31
C LEU A 1081 -27.56 36.54 -17.12
N PHE A 1082 -26.31 36.06 -17.12
CA PHE A 1082 -25.88 34.87 -17.87
C PHE A 1082 -26.23 34.91 -19.38
N GLY A 1083 -26.26 36.11 -19.98
CA GLY A 1083 -26.66 36.30 -21.38
C GLY A 1083 -28.12 35.96 -21.67
N GLY A 1084 -28.99 35.95 -20.65
CA GLY A 1084 -30.37 35.47 -20.74
C GLY A 1084 -30.52 33.94 -20.68
N THR A 1085 -29.46 33.20 -20.34
CA THR A 1085 -29.53 31.74 -20.11
C THR A 1085 -30.13 31.46 -18.74
N LEU A 1086 -30.98 30.43 -18.61
CA LEU A 1086 -31.42 29.98 -17.30
C LEU A 1086 -30.30 29.20 -16.61
N LEU A 1087 -29.94 29.61 -15.40
CA LEU A 1087 -28.95 28.95 -14.56
C LEU A 1087 -29.61 28.41 -13.28
N LEU A 1088 -29.56 27.08 -13.10
CA LEU A 1088 -29.95 26.40 -11.87
C LEU A 1088 -28.70 25.94 -11.13
N LEU A 1089 -28.41 26.60 -10.01
CA LEU A 1089 -27.41 26.16 -9.05
C LEU A 1089 -28.03 25.16 -8.08
N SER A 1090 -27.26 24.17 -7.61
CA SER A 1090 -27.75 23.20 -6.63
C SER A 1090 -26.65 22.69 -5.71
N GLY A 1091 -27.02 22.39 -4.47
CA GLY A 1091 -26.10 21.91 -3.43
C GLY A 1091 -26.63 22.23 -2.03
N ASP A 1092 -25.76 22.06 -1.04
CA ASP A 1092 -26.08 22.26 0.37
C ASP A 1092 -24.94 23.04 1.05
N PHE A 1093 -25.26 24.23 1.57
CA PHE A 1093 -24.26 25.10 2.22
C PHE A 1093 -23.90 24.67 3.64
N ARG A 1094 -24.55 23.61 4.16
CA ARG A 1094 -24.18 22.93 5.42
C ARG A 1094 -23.02 21.94 5.21
N GLN A 1095 -22.57 21.78 3.96
CA GLN A 1095 -21.47 20.91 3.54
C GLN A 1095 -20.22 21.75 3.19
N THR A 1096 -19.26 21.18 2.47
CA THR A 1096 -17.96 21.81 2.19
C THR A 1096 -18.08 23.09 1.35
N LEU A 1097 -17.53 24.18 1.88
CA LEU A 1097 -17.33 25.46 1.20
C LEU A 1097 -16.13 25.42 0.22
N PRO A 1098 -15.83 26.49 -0.55
CA PRO A 1098 -14.69 26.50 -1.47
C PRO A 1098 -13.36 26.39 -0.72
N VAL A 1099 -12.50 25.45 -1.14
CA VAL A 1099 -11.19 25.24 -0.51
C VAL A 1099 -10.22 26.32 -0.94
N ILE A 1100 -9.74 27.13 0.01
CA ILE A 1100 -8.64 28.08 -0.20
C ILE A 1100 -7.41 27.61 0.60
N PRO A 1101 -6.22 27.51 -0.03
CA PRO A 1101 -5.02 27.15 0.72
C PRO A 1101 -4.55 28.29 1.63
N ARG A 1102 -4.43 28.01 2.95
CA ARG A 1102 -3.92 28.95 3.97
C ARG A 1102 -4.80 30.19 4.21
N SER A 1103 -6.11 30.07 4.01
CA SER A 1103 -7.13 31.09 4.29
C SER A 1103 -7.45 31.27 5.77
N THR A 1104 -8.05 32.42 6.11
CA THR A 1104 -8.89 32.58 7.30
C THR A 1104 -10.34 32.17 7.01
N TYR A 1105 -11.14 31.96 8.05
CA TYR A 1105 -12.59 31.73 7.95
C TYR A 1105 -13.33 32.87 7.21
N ALA A 1106 -12.85 34.11 7.37
CA ALA A 1106 -13.40 35.28 6.68
C ALA A 1106 -13.15 35.20 5.15
N ASP A 1107 -11.98 34.71 4.74
CA ASP A 1107 -11.64 34.54 3.33
C ASP A 1107 -12.50 33.44 2.67
N GLU A 1108 -12.74 32.34 3.38
CA GLU A 1108 -13.61 31.24 2.91
C GLU A 1108 -15.06 31.68 2.74
N ILE A 1109 -15.61 32.44 3.70
CA ILE A 1109 -16.93 33.09 3.55
C ILE A 1109 -16.93 34.06 2.37
N ASN A 1110 -15.90 34.90 2.26
CA ASN A 1110 -15.78 35.89 1.18
C ASN A 1110 -15.72 35.21 -0.20
N ALA A 1111 -15.15 34.01 -0.30
CA ALA A 1111 -15.05 33.21 -1.51
C ALA A 1111 -16.34 32.46 -1.91
N CYS A 1112 -17.26 32.22 -0.97
CA CYS A 1112 -18.51 31.50 -1.23
C CYS A 1112 -19.40 32.20 -2.27
N LEU A 1113 -20.19 31.42 -3.02
CA LEU A 1113 -21.14 31.98 -4.00
C LEU A 1113 -22.14 32.98 -3.37
N LYS A 1114 -22.52 32.79 -2.09
CA LYS A 1114 -23.36 33.74 -1.32
C LYS A 1114 -22.78 35.16 -1.26
N SER A 1115 -21.45 35.28 -1.37
CA SER A 1115 -20.69 36.54 -1.33
C SER A 1115 -20.41 37.12 -2.73
N SER A 1116 -21.04 36.57 -3.78
CA SER A 1116 -21.04 37.12 -5.13
C SER A 1116 -22.03 38.29 -5.27
N ARG A 1117 -21.65 39.32 -6.02
CA ARG A 1117 -22.55 40.41 -6.44
C ARG A 1117 -23.77 39.96 -7.26
N LEU A 1118 -23.71 38.74 -7.82
CA LEU A 1118 -24.80 38.14 -8.58
C LEU A 1118 -25.86 37.49 -7.67
N TRP A 1119 -25.46 37.01 -6.48
CA TRP A 1119 -26.29 36.18 -5.60
C TRP A 1119 -27.56 36.88 -5.11
N ARG A 1120 -27.56 38.22 -5.03
CA ARG A 1120 -28.75 39.03 -4.70
C ARG A 1120 -29.93 38.86 -5.67
N ASN A 1121 -29.69 38.32 -6.87
CA ASN A 1121 -30.71 38.06 -7.89
C ASN A 1121 -31.11 36.57 -7.95
N VAL A 1122 -30.67 35.74 -6.99
CA VAL A 1122 -30.97 34.30 -6.99
C VAL A 1122 -32.33 34.04 -6.35
N GLU A 1123 -33.21 33.36 -7.08
CA GLU A 1123 -34.44 32.82 -6.53
C GLU A 1123 -34.14 31.48 -5.84
N LYS A 1124 -34.55 31.32 -4.58
CA LYS A 1124 -34.24 30.13 -3.79
C LYS A 1124 -35.44 29.20 -3.76
N VAL A 1125 -35.19 27.95 -4.12
CA VAL A 1125 -36.12 26.83 -3.95
C VAL A 1125 -35.49 25.79 -3.05
N GLN A 1126 -36.29 25.06 -2.29
CA GLN A 1126 -35.80 24.15 -1.26
C GLN A 1126 -36.53 22.81 -1.31
N LEU A 1127 -35.79 21.72 -1.09
CA LEU A 1127 -36.35 20.41 -0.76
C LEU A 1127 -36.12 20.15 0.72
N THR A 1128 -37.17 19.78 1.46
CA THR A 1128 -37.09 19.45 2.90
C THR A 1128 -37.38 17.98 3.16
N VAL A 1129 -38.19 17.33 2.30
CA VAL A 1129 -38.62 15.94 2.46
C VAL A 1129 -37.47 14.97 2.16
N ASN A 1130 -36.94 14.33 3.21
CA ASN A 1130 -35.89 13.31 3.08
C ASN A 1130 -36.46 11.96 2.62
N ILE A 1131 -36.63 11.79 1.31
CA ILE A 1131 -37.17 10.58 0.70
C ILE A 1131 -36.37 9.31 1.05
N ARG A 1132 -35.05 9.43 1.29
CA ARG A 1132 -34.20 8.30 1.70
C ARG A 1132 -34.60 7.76 3.08
N VAL A 1133 -35.03 8.63 3.99
CA VAL A 1133 -35.52 8.24 5.32
C VAL A 1133 -36.93 7.65 5.22
N GLN A 1134 -37.82 8.29 4.45
CA GLN A 1134 -39.19 7.79 4.27
C GLN A 1134 -39.24 6.38 3.66
N MET A 1135 -38.33 6.04 2.75
CA MET A 1135 -38.22 4.69 2.18
C MET A 1135 -37.78 3.61 3.19
N LEU A 1136 -37.15 3.99 4.32
CA LEU A 1136 -36.68 3.04 5.33
C LEU A 1136 -37.75 2.70 6.38
N GLN A 1137 -38.81 3.50 6.51
CA GLN A 1137 -39.88 3.35 7.52
C GLN A 1137 -39.37 3.27 8.97
N ASP A 1138 -38.23 3.89 9.26
CA ASP A 1138 -37.53 3.82 10.55
C ASP A 1138 -37.60 5.18 11.30
N PRO A 1139 -38.29 5.25 12.47
CA PRO A 1139 -38.37 6.48 13.29
C PRO A 1139 -37.01 6.98 13.81
N SER A 1140 -36.02 6.10 13.94
CA SER A 1140 -34.67 6.48 14.38
C SER A 1140 -33.91 7.23 13.28
N ALA A 1141 -34.14 6.87 12.01
CA ALA A 1141 -33.56 7.55 10.85
C ALA A 1141 -34.14 8.96 10.65
N GLU A 1142 -35.41 9.18 10.98
CA GLU A 1142 -36.04 10.52 11.02
C GLU A 1142 -35.42 11.40 12.12
N THR A 1143 -35.26 10.85 13.32
CA THR A 1143 -34.60 11.51 14.45
C THR A 1143 -33.15 11.89 14.11
N PHE A 1144 -32.39 10.97 13.49
CA PHE A 1144 -31.02 11.22 13.07
C PHE A 1144 -30.91 12.24 11.92
N SER A 1145 -31.82 12.20 10.94
CA SER A 1145 -31.88 13.21 9.88
C SER A 1145 -32.15 14.60 10.43
N LYS A 1146 -32.99 14.73 11.46
CA LYS A 1146 -33.25 15.99 12.14
C LYS A 1146 -32.00 16.48 12.89
N GLN A 1147 -31.34 15.61 13.65
CA GLN A 1147 -30.08 15.93 14.35
C GLN A 1147 -28.98 16.40 13.39
N LEU A 1148 -28.83 15.78 12.21
CA LEU A 1148 -27.87 16.23 11.20
C LEU A 1148 -28.17 17.62 10.66
N LEU A 1149 -29.45 17.97 10.46
CA LEU A 1149 -29.86 19.31 10.06
C LEU A 1149 -29.64 20.32 11.20
N ASP A 1150 -29.94 19.96 12.45
CA ASP A 1150 -29.70 20.83 13.60
C ASP A 1150 -28.19 21.10 13.83
N ILE A 1151 -27.31 20.12 13.55
CA ILE A 1151 -25.85 20.32 13.51
C ILE A 1151 -25.47 21.26 12.35
N GLY A 1152 -25.96 21.00 11.13
CA GLY A 1152 -25.63 21.79 9.94
C GLY A 1152 -26.14 23.23 9.97
N ASP A 1153 -27.24 23.48 10.67
CA ASP A 1153 -27.81 24.80 10.91
C ASP A 1153 -27.18 25.51 12.15
N GLY A 1154 -26.24 24.87 12.86
CA GLY A 1154 -25.56 25.45 14.03
C GLY A 1154 -26.44 25.55 15.29
N LYS A 1155 -27.53 24.78 15.38
CA LYS A 1155 -28.48 24.79 16.51
C LYS A 1155 -28.05 23.91 17.68
N VAL A 1156 -27.04 23.06 17.48
CA VAL A 1156 -26.44 22.24 18.54
C VAL A 1156 -25.32 23.05 19.21
N ALA A 1157 -25.45 23.27 20.52
CA ALA A 1157 -24.45 23.99 21.30
C ALA A 1157 -23.08 23.31 21.24
N VAL A 1158 -22.05 24.08 20.87
CA VAL A 1158 -20.66 23.65 20.93
C VAL A 1158 -20.14 23.92 22.34
N HIS A 1159 -19.61 22.91 23.02
CA HIS A 1159 -18.93 23.13 24.31
C HIS A 1159 -17.62 23.90 24.07
N GLU A 1160 -17.44 25.04 24.73
CA GLU A 1160 -16.37 26.04 24.48
C GLU A 1160 -14.93 25.60 24.85
N ASN A 1161 -14.63 24.30 24.93
CA ASN A 1161 -13.32 23.77 25.33
C ASN A 1161 -12.75 22.73 24.33
N THR A 1162 -12.44 23.18 23.11
CA THR A 1162 -11.45 22.57 22.18
C THR A 1162 -10.90 23.61 21.21
#